data_AF-A0A6A6Z9N4-F1
#
_entry.id   AF-A0A6A6Z9N4-F1
#
_cell.length_a   1.000
_cell.length_b   1.000
_cell.length_c   1.000
_cell.angle_alpha   90.00
_cell.angle_beta   90.00
_cell.angle_gamma   90.00
#
_symmetry.space_group_name_H-M   'P 1'
#
loop_
_entity.id
_entity.type
_entity.pdbx_description
1 polymer ?
#
loop_
_entity_poly.entity_id
_entity_poly.type
_entity_poly.pdbx_seq_one_letter_code
_entity_poly.pdbx_strand_id
1 'polypeptide(L)'
;MTSPYPYDPDPQAVVVAPWSVAFRAQRDVGLKIPINYVTVPAVSLKAACFAHNQYEDSAAQKCFSNLLASGFKRFIIDVYWDTGRSQWSLCPAEIPESASPADDTTSISITQSTSVKSLMTAPISLPIFERQASSISSRSSTPAARTDSATSSTPTLSFTGSSSTSMAYSAAATPTEFPTAGEPLVQIGQYNCTSNLGLQFLSSILSGYLKDTSTTIGASLIYLVLNVHVAAPYSSPNSPAMQPDPSALPKDENFLGHLLSSNLSSYLYTPSMLQSQRGNLNESWRLEQSNLPVAGYYKTNVSGNGIPSTQDGWPTETFMEFKNFLRLVTSFGAVDPQMASYDFTNDADTIFPLNEIISLKDVSISTSGSVTTGCLFNPNITTITSETNSSWAMFPASSLPNLASNPNATIPIPAIMNLTSCGISPLLNASLSNTTADINPLAYLSFSYSTLWSWAPGSPNNSTLIDDNPNNDLRCAALYGDANGRWRAVDCKSSHRVACRGSTPYTWSITPDLFAYSDADQACPDDTKFSTPRTALENAYLYTAALASANTGSSDPGDLPIIYLDLNSLDYADCWVTGANSTCPYKNSDNVNHTKIVVVPTVATVIVFVLAVATFFVKCAANRRDLRRGKRRRNMGGWDYEGVPS
;
A
#
# COMPACT_ATOMS: atom_id res chain seq x y z
N MET A 1 14.01 -16.46 -12.15
CA MET A 1 13.94 -17.37 -10.99
C MET A 1 12.72 -16.99 -10.16
N THR A 2 11.93 -17.96 -9.72
CA THR A 2 10.82 -17.76 -8.78
C THR A 2 11.40 -17.53 -7.39
N SER A 3 10.97 -16.46 -6.71
CA SER A 3 11.33 -16.18 -5.33
C SER A 3 10.97 -17.38 -4.43
N PRO A 4 11.82 -17.80 -3.47
CA PRO A 4 11.49 -18.86 -2.53
C PRO A 4 10.26 -18.52 -1.65
N TYR A 5 9.99 -17.23 -1.45
CA TYR A 5 8.86 -16.73 -0.68
C TYR A 5 7.97 -15.84 -1.55
N PRO A 6 7.05 -16.43 -2.33
CA PRO A 6 6.13 -15.67 -3.17
C PRO A 6 5.07 -14.93 -2.32
N TYR A 7 4.56 -13.83 -2.84
CA TYR A 7 3.31 -13.25 -2.37
C TYR A 7 2.16 -14.23 -2.64
N ASP A 8 1.50 -14.69 -1.58
CA ASP A 8 0.43 -15.70 -1.66
C ASP A 8 -0.67 -15.41 -0.61
N PRO A 9 -1.54 -14.41 -0.83
CA PRO A 9 -2.61 -14.11 0.11
C PRO A 9 -3.73 -15.17 0.04
N ASP A 10 -4.46 -15.33 1.13
CA ASP A 10 -5.72 -16.05 1.14
C ASP A 10 -6.77 -15.35 0.27
N PRO A 11 -7.62 -16.09 -0.44
CA PRO A 11 -8.73 -15.51 -1.19
C PRO A 11 -9.63 -14.61 -0.35
N GLN A 12 -9.79 -14.93 0.95
CA GLN A 12 -10.59 -14.15 1.90
C GLN A 12 -9.94 -12.84 2.35
N ALA A 13 -8.62 -12.70 2.18
CA ALA A 13 -7.89 -11.46 2.50
C ALA A 13 -8.00 -10.42 1.38
N VAL A 14 -8.36 -10.84 0.16
CA VAL A 14 -8.39 -9.95 -1.01
C VAL A 14 -9.61 -9.03 -0.95
N VAL A 15 -9.38 -7.72 -1.13
CA VAL A 15 -10.47 -6.74 -1.24
C VAL A 15 -11.27 -6.96 -2.53
N VAL A 16 -12.57 -7.22 -2.39
CA VAL A 16 -13.50 -7.42 -3.51
C VAL A 16 -14.53 -6.29 -3.61
N ALA A 17 -15.29 -6.25 -4.72
CA ALA A 17 -16.36 -5.28 -4.88
C ALA A 17 -17.45 -5.47 -3.79
N PRO A 18 -18.09 -4.40 -3.30
CA PRO A 18 -17.96 -3.01 -3.75
C PRO A 18 -16.74 -2.27 -3.16
N TRP A 19 -16.06 -2.84 -2.16
CA TRP A 19 -14.96 -2.19 -1.44
C TRP A 19 -13.75 -1.87 -2.33
N SER A 20 -13.38 -2.77 -3.24
CA SER A 20 -12.27 -2.53 -4.15
C SER A 20 -12.51 -1.32 -5.08
N VAL A 21 -13.77 -1.09 -5.45
CA VAL A 21 -14.21 0.07 -6.23
C VAL A 21 -14.21 1.33 -5.38
N ALA A 22 -14.70 1.23 -4.14
CA ALA A 22 -14.74 2.34 -3.19
C ALA A 22 -13.33 2.85 -2.84
N PHE A 23 -12.39 1.94 -2.53
CA PHE A 23 -11.00 2.29 -2.24
C PHE A 23 -10.29 2.87 -3.47
N ARG A 24 -10.54 2.32 -4.67
CA ARG A 24 -10.00 2.88 -5.91
C ARG A 24 -10.53 4.29 -6.16
N ALA A 25 -11.83 4.51 -6.05
CA ALA A 25 -12.43 5.84 -6.19
C ALA A 25 -11.84 6.84 -5.17
N GLN A 26 -11.65 6.40 -3.91
CA GLN A 26 -11.02 7.23 -2.87
C GLN A 26 -9.57 7.59 -3.20
N ARG A 27 -8.78 6.63 -3.68
CA ARG A 27 -7.42 6.88 -4.16
C ARG A 27 -7.43 7.89 -5.31
N ASP A 28 -8.31 7.67 -6.28
CA ASP A 28 -8.35 8.44 -7.53
C ASP A 28 -8.69 9.92 -7.32
N VAL A 29 -9.60 10.24 -6.38
CA VAL A 29 -9.85 11.65 -5.98
C VAL A 29 -8.66 12.27 -5.23
N GLY A 30 -7.86 11.45 -4.57
CA GLY A 30 -6.68 11.83 -3.78
C GLY A 30 -5.37 11.92 -4.57
N LEU A 31 -5.35 11.54 -5.85
CA LEU A 31 -4.11 11.35 -6.64
C LEU A 31 -3.18 12.56 -6.73
N LYS A 32 -3.70 13.78 -6.52
CA LYS A 32 -2.92 15.04 -6.52
C LYS A 32 -2.62 15.57 -5.12
N ILE A 33 -3.05 14.88 -4.08
CA ILE A 33 -2.71 15.21 -2.70
C ILE A 33 -1.28 14.73 -2.43
N PRO A 34 -0.43 15.55 -1.79
CA PRO A 34 0.87 15.09 -1.34
C PRO A 34 0.73 13.87 -0.42
N ILE A 35 1.58 12.87 -0.63
CA ILE A 35 1.44 11.54 0.00
C ILE A 35 1.41 11.58 1.53
N ASN A 36 1.99 12.62 2.13
CA ASN A 36 2.04 12.80 3.57
C ASN A 36 0.68 13.15 4.19
N TYR A 37 -0.30 13.63 3.41
CA TYR A 37 -1.65 13.95 3.91
C TYR A 37 -2.69 12.85 3.69
N VAL A 38 -2.28 11.71 3.12
CA VAL A 38 -3.18 10.57 2.86
C VAL A 38 -3.23 9.68 4.11
N THR A 39 -4.43 9.52 4.66
CA THR A 39 -4.68 8.60 5.78
C THR A 39 -4.68 7.16 5.29
N VAL A 40 -3.88 6.29 5.91
CA VAL A 40 -3.77 4.89 5.52
C VAL A 40 -3.83 3.95 6.75
N PRO A 41 -4.33 2.71 6.59
CA PRO A 41 -4.23 1.70 7.64
C PRO A 41 -2.78 1.29 7.84
N ALA A 42 -2.33 1.39 9.10
CA ALA A 42 -0.99 0.98 9.53
C ALA A 42 -1.06 -0.22 10.48
N VAL A 43 -0.02 -1.06 10.48
CA VAL A 43 0.04 -2.28 11.33
C VAL A 43 1.46 -2.57 11.81
N SER A 44 1.58 -3.06 13.05
CA SER A 44 2.79 -3.68 13.58
C SER A 44 2.84 -5.16 13.16
N LEU A 45 3.88 -5.56 12.42
CA LEU A 45 4.05 -6.96 12.02
C LEU A 45 4.24 -7.88 13.23
N LYS A 46 4.94 -7.40 14.27
CA LYS A 46 5.07 -8.14 15.54
C LYS A 46 3.72 -8.47 16.15
N ALA A 47 2.83 -7.49 16.22
CA ALA A 47 1.51 -7.69 16.80
C ALA A 47 0.58 -8.53 15.89
N ALA A 48 0.69 -8.38 14.57
CA ALA A 48 -0.24 -9.00 13.62
C ALA A 48 0.16 -10.40 13.14
N CYS A 49 1.46 -10.69 13.07
CA CYS A 49 1.99 -11.93 12.50
C CYS A 49 2.75 -12.80 13.50
N PHE A 50 3.31 -12.19 14.56
CA PHE A 50 4.18 -12.90 15.50
C PHE A 50 3.59 -12.97 16.92
N ALA A 51 2.26 -13.12 17.00
CA ALA A 51 1.59 -13.29 18.28
C ALA A 51 2.08 -14.57 18.99
N HIS A 52 2.03 -14.57 20.33
CA HIS A 52 2.49 -15.71 21.15
C HIS A 52 3.94 -16.13 20.89
N ASN A 53 4.79 -15.18 20.47
CA ASN A 53 6.22 -15.39 20.22
C ASN A 53 6.51 -16.48 19.17
N GLN A 54 5.59 -16.68 18.21
CA GLN A 54 5.77 -17.58 17.08
C GLN A 54 6.31 -16.80 15.89
N TYR A 55 7.51 -17.17 15.42
CA TYR A 55 8.26 -16.56 14.34
C TYR A 55 8.57 -17.61 13.26
N GLU A 56 7.50 -18.21 12.73
CA GLU A 56 7.56 -19.22 11.67
C GLU A 56 7.44 -18.56 10.29
N ASP A 57 8.29 -18.95 9.35
CA ASP A 57 8.35 -18.38 7.99
C ASP A 57 7.08 -18.64 7.18
N SER A 58 6.53 -19.85 7.24
CA SER A 58 5.32 -20.24 6.50
C SER A 58 4.10 -19.38 6.92
N ALA A 59 3.88 -19.26 8.23
CA ALA A 59 2.83 -18.43 8.81
C ALA A 59 3.08 -16.94 8.55
N ALA A 60 4.34 -16.49 8.67
CA ALA A 60 4.70 -15.10 8.40
C ALA A 60 4.47 -14.70 6.94
N GLN A 61 4.79 -15.59 5.99
CA GLN A 61 4.60 -15.36 4.56
C GLN A 61 3.12 -15.14 4.27
N LYS A 62 2.29 -16.02 4.83
CA LYS A 62 0.84 -15.95 4.68
C LYS A 62 0.27 -14.71 5.34
N CYS A 63 0.69 -14.42 6.57
CA CYS A 63 0.24 -13.26 7.33
C CYS A 63 0.58 -11.94 6.61
N PHE A 64 1.83 -11.76 6.18
CA PHE A 64 2.25 -10.53 5.50
C PHE A 64 1.54 -10.36 4.15
N SER A 65 1.38 -11.46 3.40
CA SER A 65 0.60 -11.47 2.15
C SER A 65 -0.87 -11.08 2.41
N ASN A 66 -1.49 -11.62 3.46
CA ASN A 66 -2.86 -11.31 3.86
C ASN A 66 -3.02 -9.83 4.24
N LEU A 67 -2.07 -9.25 4.99
CA LEU A 67 -2.11 -7.83 5.35
C LEU A 67 -2.00 -6.91 4.11
N LEU A 68 -1.09 -7.22 3.18
CA LEU A 68 -0.94 -6.51 1.91
C LEU A 68 -2.23 -6.58 1.08
N ALA A 69 -2.79 -7.79 0.93
CA ALA A 69 -4.03 -8.03 0.20
C ALA A 69 -5.25 -7.35 0.83
N SER A 70 -5.27 -7.24 2.17
CA SER A 70 -6.35 -6.61 2.94
C SER A 70 -6.34 -5.08 2.84
N GLY A 71 -5.28 -4.48 2.28
CA GLY A 71 -5.20 -3.04 2.05
C GLY A 71 -4.32 -2.26 3.03
N PHE A 72 -3.60 -2.92 3.94
CA PHE A 72 -2.60 -2.24 4.79
C PHE A 72 -1.50 -1.63 3.93
N LYS A 73 -1.17 -0.36 4.20
CA LYS A 73 -0.16 0.38 3.41
C LYS A 73 1.07 0.75 4.22
N ARG A 74 1.00 0.78 5.55
CA ARG A 74 2.14 1.13 6.40
C ARG A 74 2.44 0.03 7.40
N PHE A 75 3.68 -0.42 7.42
CA PHE A 75 4.13 -1.54 8.22
C PHE A 75 5.22 -1.09 9.19
N ILE A 76 4.99 -1.32 10.48
CA ILE A 76 6.01 -1.18 11.52
C ILE A 76 6.65 -2.55 11.72
N ILE A 77 7.96 -2.63 11.52
CA ILE A 77 8.71 -3.88 11.42
C ILE A 77 9.85 -3.80 12.43
N ASP A 78 9.85 -4.72 13.39
CA ASP A 78 10.97 -4.89 14.31
C ASP A 78 12.02 -5.78 13.61
N VAL A 79 13.20 -5.21 13.36
CA VAL A 79 14.36 -5.94 12.81
C VAL A 79 15.43 -6.06 13.88
N TYR A 80 15.93 -7.28 14.07
CA TYR A 80 16.88 -7.66 15.09
C TYR A 80 18.21 -8.04 14.43
N TRP A 81 19.29 -7.37 14.82
CA TRP A 81 20.63 -7.78 14.43
C TRP A 81 21.01 -9.05 15.21
N ASP A 82 21.13 -10.17 14.49
CA ASP A 82 21.61 -11.45 15.00
C ASP A 82 23.14 -11.46 14.86
N THR A 83 23.85 -11.25 15.98
CA THR A 83 25.32 -11.12 15.93
C THR A 83 25.99 -12.43 15.58
N GLY A 84 25.43 -13.55 16.04
CA GLY A 84 25.94 -14.89 15.76
C GLY A 84 25.96 -15.19 14.26
N ARG A 85 24.88 -14.86 13.55
CA ARG A 85 24.77 -15.12 12.10
C ARG A 85 25.11 -13.93 11.22
N SER A 86 25.45 -12.77 11.80
CA SER A 86 25.74 -11.52 11.08
C SER A 86 24.65 -11.13 10.08
N GLN A 87 23.38 -11.20 10.49
CA GLN A 87 22.25 -10.87 9.63
C GLN A 87 21.08 -10.22 10.38
N TRP A 88 20.20 -9.56 9.62
CA TRP A 88 18.96 -8.99 10.15
C TRP A 88 17.83 -10.02 10.15
N SER A 89 17.40 -10.43 11.33
CA SER A 89 16.26 -11.32 11.57
C SER A 89 15.03 -10.54 12.02
N LEU A 90 13.86 -11.18 11.98
CA LEU A 90 12.65 -10.71 12.67
C LEU A 90 12.47 -11.40 14.04
N CYS A 91 13.24 -12.46 14.32
CA CYS A 91 13.21 -13.15 15.62
C CYS A 91 13.94 -12.30 16.68
N PRO A 92 13.36 -12.08 17.88
CA PRO A 92 14.00 -11.30 18.94
C PRO A 92 15.19 -11.98 19.62
N ALA A 93 15.48 -13.24 19.30
CA ALA A 93 16.59 -14.01 19.86
C ALA A 93 17.50 -14.53 18.76
N GLU A 94 18.79 -14.61 19.05
CA GLU A 94 19.79 -15.17 18.13
C GLU A 94 19.48 -16.64 17.86
N ILE A 95 19.63 -17.06 16.61
CA ILE A 95 19.45 -18.47 16.23
C ILE A 95 20.86 -19.10 16.18
N PRO A 96 21.12 -20.20 16.90
CA PRO A 96 22.41 -20.87 16.87
C PRO A 96 22.80 -21.28 15.44
N GLU A 97 24.07 -21.13 15.09
CA GLU A 97 24.60 -21.55 13.78
C GLU A 97 24.33 -23.03 13.49
N SER A 98 24.37 -23.90 14.52
CA SER A 98 24.11 -25.33 14.38
C SER A 98 22.67 -25.67 13.96
N ALA A 99 21.74 -24.75 14.23
CA ALA A 99 20.32 -24.87 13.88
C ALA A 99 19.96 -24.13 12.59
N SER A 100 20.95 -23.50 11.94
CA SER A 100 20.81 -22.98 10.59
C SER A 100 21.11 -24.11 9.60
N PRO A 101 20.33 -24.25 8.51
CA PRO A 101 20.67 -25.21 7.47
C PRO A 101 22.10 -24.95 6.99
N ALA A 102 22.91 -26.02 6.90
CA ALA A 102 24.28 -25.92 6.39
C ALA A 102 24.26 -25.22 5.02
N ASP A 103 25.13 -24.22 4.84
CA ASP A 103 25.32 -23.47 3.60
C ASP A 103 25.19 -24.36 2.36
N ASP A 104 24.02 -24.36 1.73
CA ASP A 104 23.96 -24.60 0.30
C ASP A 104 24.59 -23.36 -0.33
N THR A 105 25.89 -23.48 -0.57
CA THR A 105 26.73 -22.60 -1.39
C THR A 105 26.21 -22.53 -2.83
N THR A 106 24.97 -22.13 -3.04
CA THR A 106 24.56 -21.49 -4.29
C THR A 106 25.06 -20.06 -4.24
N SER A 107 26.30 -19.88 -4.68
CA SER A 107 26.72 -18.61 -5.26
C SER A 107 25.76 -18.31 -6.42
N ILE A 108 24.69 -17.56 -6.13
CA ILE A 108 23.76 -17.08 -7.14
C ILE A 108 24.55 -16.09 -7.99
N SER A 109 25.04 -16.57 -9.14
CA SER A 109 25.67 -15.73 -10.15
C SER A 109 24.68 -14.64 -10.58
N ILE A 110 25.01 -13.41 -10.22
CA ILE A 110 24.29 -12.19 -10.58
C ILE A 110 24.28 -12.09 -12.10
N THR A 111 23.14 -12.41 -12.72
CA THR A 111 22.91 -12.13 -14.13
C THR A 111 21.95 -10.95 -14.21
N GLN A 112 22.47 -9.77 -14.53
CA GLN A 112 21.69 -8.58 -14.82
C GLN A 112 20.64 -8.91 -15.88
N SER A 113 19.38 -9.01 -15.46
CA SER A 113 18.26 -9.29 -16.34
C SER A 113 17.62 -7.96 -16.73
N THR A 114 18.15 -7.30 -17.75
CA THR A 114 17.49 -6.17 -18.41
C THR A 114 16.34 -6.66 -19.28
N SER A 115 15.25 -7.15 -18.65
CA SER A 115 13.98 -7.34 -19.36
C SER A 115 13.08 -6.14 -19.11
N VAL A 116 13.30 -5.08 -19.90
CA VAL A 116 12.32 -4.02 -20.10
C VAL A 116 11.14 -4.64 -20.85
N LYS A 117 10.13 -5.13 -20.13
CA LYS A 117 8.82 -5.33 -20.75
C LYS A 117 8.24 -3.94 -20.96
N SER A 118 7.95 -3.63 -22.21
CA SER A 118 7.27 -2.40 -22.64
C SER A 118 6.05 -2.16 -21.76
N LEU A 119 6.15 -1.14 -20.89
CA LEU A 119 5.03 -0.61 -20.14
C LEU A 119 4.05 0.01 -21.15
N MET A 120 2.79 -0.41 -21.10
CA MET A 120 1.74 0.27 -21.84
C MET A 120 1.40 1.56 -21.11
N THR A 121 1.94 2.67 -21.59
CA THR A 121 1.59 4.02 -21.19
C THR A 121 0.28 4.42 -21.86
N ALA A 122 -0.75 4.71 -21.07
CA ALA A 122 -1.83 5.60 -21.48
C ALA A 122 -1.53 6.98 -20.87
N PRO A 123 -1.35 8.05 -21.67
CA PRO A 123 -1.21 9.38 -21.13
C PRO A 123 -2.53 9.86 -20.52
N ILE A 124 -2.50 10.24 -19.25
CA ILE A 124 -3.62 10.93 -18.60
C ILE A 124 -3.61 12.39 -19.08
N SER A 125 -4.44 12.69 -20.07
CA SER A 125 -4.64 14.06 -20.55
C SER A 125 -5.63 14.78 -19.64
N LEU A 126 -5.13 15.72 -18.82
CA LEU A 126 -5.95 16.77 -18.21
C LEU A 126 -5.71 18.08 -19.00
N PRO A 127 -6.73 18.93 -19.22
CA PRO A 127 -6.62 20.09 -20.12
C PRO A 127 -5.70 21.17 -19.50
N ILE A 128 -4.70 21.62 -20.27
CA ILE A 128 -3.81 22.74 -19.94
C ILE A 128 -3.99 23.84 -20.98
N PHE A 129 -4.15 25.08 -20.52
CA PHE A 129 -4.04 26.29 -21.33
C PHE A 129 -2.57 26.71 -21.46
N GLU A 130 -2.14 26.94 -22.70
CA GLU A 130 -0.78 27.20 -23.14
C GLU A 130 -0.45 28.70 -23.10
N ARG A 131 0.72 29.10 -22.57
CA ARG A 131 1.41 30.31 -23.06
C ARG A 131 2.92 30.37 -22.76
N GLN A 132 3.67 30.16 -23.84
CA GLN A 132 4.92 30.79 -24.31
C GLN A 132 6.06 31.09 -23.33
N ALA A 133 7.18 30.40 -23.61
CA ALA A 133 8.51 30.57 -23.07
C ALA A 133 9.27 31.77 -23.65
N SER A 134 10.27 32.24 -22.90
CA SER A 134 11.48 32.86 -23.47
C SER A 134 12.71 32.59 -22.60
N SER A 135 13.75 32.13 -23.29
CA SER A 135 15.10 31.74 -22.87
C SER A 135 15.97 32.92 -22.41
N ILE A 136 16.96 32.70 -21.53
CA ILE A 136 18.30 33.35 -21.57
C ILE A 136 19.34 32.55 -20.75
N SER A 137 20.58 32.62 -21.23
CA SER A 137 21.77 31.82 -20.97
C SER A 137 22.55 32.16 -19.67
N SER A 138 23.05 31.10 -19.03
CA SER A 138 24.34 30.91 -18.31
C SER A 138 25.19 32.12 -17.87
N ARG A 139 25.59 32.15 -16.59
CA ARG A 139 26.99 32.43 -16.21
C ARG A 139 27.36 31.93 -14.80
N SER A 140 28.50 31.27 -14.75
CA SER A 140 29.22 30.70 -13.61
C SER A 140 29.84 31.74 -12.67
N SER A 141 29.81 31.49 -11.36
CA SER A 141 30.83 31.98 -10.42
C SER A 141 30.77 31.25 -9.07
N THR A 142 31.77 30.44 -8.78
CA THR A 142 32.28 30.14 -7.42
C THR A 142 32.87 31.43 -6.81
N PRO A 143 32.84 31.66 -5.48
CA PRO A 143 33.89 31.07 -4.61
C PRO A 143 33.57 30.87 -3.11
N ALA A 144 34.47 30.06 -2.52
CA ALA A 144 35.11 30.19 -1.20
C ALA A 144 34.31 30.02 0.11
N ALA A 145 34.72 28.96 0.82
CA ALA A 145 34.49 28.67 2.22
C ALA A 145 35.01 29.77 3.17
N ARG A 146 34.27 29.96 4.27
CA ARG A 146 34.82 30.37 5.57
C ARG A 146 34.09 29.66 6.71
N THR A 147 34.91 28.97 7.47
CA THR A 147 34.73 28.42 8.82
C THR A 147 34.39 29.53 9.80
N ASP A 148 33.48 29.28 10.74
CA ASP A 148 33.54 29.87 12.08
C ASP A 148 32.92 28.92 13.10
N SER A 149 33.75 28.57 14.08
CA SER A 149 33.43 27.78 15.26
C SER A 149 32.86 28.69 16.36
N ALA A 150 31.85 28.22 17.09
CA ALA A 150 31.51 28.76 18.40
C ALA A 150 31.09 27.63 19.36
N THR A 151 31.85 27.52 20.45
CA THR A 151 31.77 26.56 21.55
C THR A 151 30.93 27.12 22.71
N SER A 152 30.18 26.27 23.43
CA SER A 152 29.89 26.29 24.90
C SER A 152 28.57 25.54 25.21
N SER A 153 28.56 24.32 25.78
CA SER A 153 28.66 23.89 27.21
C SER A 153 27.36 24.08 28.01
N THR A 154 26.64 23.02 28.43
CA THR A 154 26.64 22.33 29.77
C THR A 154 25.25 21.65 29.98
N PRO A 155 24.92 20.86 31.04
CA PRO A 155 25.73 20.15 32.05
C PRO A 155 25.37 18.64 32.22
N THR A 156 26.31 17.91 32.82
CA THR A 156 26.22 16.54 33.34
C THR A 156 25.65 16.51 34.76
N LEU A 157 24.80 15.52 35.09
CA LEU A 157 24.40 15.18 36.46
C LEU A 157 24.72 13.71 36.74
N SER A 158 25.58 13.51 37.73
CA SER A 158 26.01 12.23 38.29
C SER A 158 25.19 11.91 39.55
N PHE A 159 24.77 10.64 39.69
CA PHE A 159 24.44 10.04 40.98
C PHE A 159 24.99 8.62 41.05
N THR A 160 25.71 8.36 42.13
CA THR A 160 26.37 7.11 42.52
C THR A 160 25.52 6.31 43.51
N GLY A 161 25.62 4.97 43.46
CA GLY A 161 25.71 4.17 44.68
C GLY A 161 24.67 3.07 44.95
N SER A 162 24.99 1.85 44.47
CA SER A 162 25.00 0.57 45.20
C SER A 162 23.69 -0.15 45.57
N SER A 163 23.51 -1.38 45.06
CA SER A 163 23.61 -2.61 45.89
C SER A 163 23.60 -3.88 45.02
N SER A 164 24.60 -4.73 45.23
CA SER A 164 24.81 -6.02 44.58
C SER A 164 23.98 -7.12 45.26
N THR A 165 23.11 -7.76 44.49
CA THR A 165 22.53 -9.06 44.83
C THR A 165 22.90 -10.05 43.73
N SER A 166 23.74 -11.02 44.07
CA SER A 166 24.13 -12.13 43.21
C SER A 166 22.92 -13.03 42.94
N MET A 167 22.32 -12.91 41.76
CA MET A 167 21.32 -13.86 41.27
C MET A 167 22.01 -15.09 40.68
N ALA A 168 21.46 -16.26 41.00
CA ALA A 168 21.89 -17.54 40.49
C ALA A 168 21.74 -17.60 38.97
N TYR A 169 22.80 -18.03 38.28
CA TYR A 169 22.77 -18.35 36.86
C TYR A 169 21.74 -19.44 36.61
N SER A 170 20.64 -19.09 35.97
CA SER A 170 19.74 -20.06 35.35
C SER A 170 20.48 -20.69 34.18
N ALA A 171 20.45 -22.01 34.06
CA ALA A 171 21.12 -22.75 33.00
C ALA A 171 20.69 -22.23 31.62
N ALA A 172 21.65 -22.13 30.70
CA ALA A 172 21.40 -21.72 29.32
C ALA A 172 20.29 -22.58 28.70
N ALA A 173 19.29 -21.95 28.09
CA ALA A 173 18.25 -22.67 27.37
C ALA A 173 18.90 -23.37 26.17
N THR A 174 18.95 -24.70 26.18
CA THR A 174 19.38 -25.46 25.00
C THR A 174 18.32 -25.33 23.91
N PRO A 175 18.68 -24.84 22.71
CA PRO A 175 17.78 -24.78 21.56
C PRO A 175 17.20 -26.17 21.28
N THR A 176 15.89 -26.25 21.06
CA THR A 176 15.23 -27.51 20.69
C THR A 176 14.66 -27.36 19.28
N GLU A 177 15.05 -28.25 18.37
CA GLU A 177 14.56 -28.26 16.99
C GLU A 177 13.33 -29.18 16.87
N PHE A 178 12.28 -28.68 16.22
CA PHE A 178 11.11 -29.44 15.85
C PHE A 178 11.05 -29.64 14.33
N PRO A 179 10.91 -30.88 13.84
CA PRO A 179 10.74 -31.12 12.42
C PRO A 179 9.37 -30.60 11.96
N THR A 180 9.38 -29.70 10.97
CA THR A 180 8.19 -29.20 10.27
C THR A 180 8.25 -29.63 8.80
N ALA A 181 7.19 -29.36 8.03
CA ALA A 181 7.19 -29.61 6.59
C ALA A 181 8.09 -28.63 5.79
N GLY A 182 8.68 -27.63 6.47
CA GLY A 182 9.58 -26.60 5.92
C GLY A 182 10.87 -26.49 6.73
N GLU A 183 11.34 -25.27 6.99
CA GLU A 183 12.51 -25.03 7.84
C GLU A 183 12.26 -25.48 9.28
N PRO A 184 13.25 -26.10 9.95
CA PRO A 184 13.09 -26.56 11.32
C PRO A 184 12.75 -25.38 12.24
N LEU A 185 11.74 -25.57 13.07
CA LEU A 185 11.34 -24.59 14.07
C LEU A 185 12.24 -24.75 15.29
N VAL A 186 12.97 -23.70 15.65
CA VAL A 186 13.92 -23.70 16.77
C VAL A 186 13.29 -22.98 17.95
N GLN A 187 13.11 -23.68 19.07
CA GLN A 187 12.67 -23.06 20.32
C GLN A 187 13.87 -22.48 21.08
N ILE A 188 13.85 -21.17 21.30
CA ILE A 188 14.89 -20.38 21.95
C ILE A 188 14.24 -19.58 23.10
N GLY A 189 14.29 -20.16 24.31
CA GLY A 189 13.59 -19.61 25.46
C GLY A 189 12.07 -19.60 25.25
N GLN A 190 11.49 -18.39 25.21
CA GLN A 190 10.06 -18.19 24.96
C GLN A 190 9.69 -18.01 23.48
N TYR A 191 10.68 -17.98 22.59
CA TYR A 191 10.48 -17.74 21.16
C TYR A 191 10.60 -19.05 20.38
N ASN A 192 9.77 -19.20 19.36
CA ASN A 192 9.90 -20.26 18.37
C ASN A 192 10.23 -19.61 17.04
N CYS A 193 11.41 -19.84 16.48
CA CYS A 193 11.90 -19.12 15.31
C CYS A 193 12.38 -20.06 14.22
N THR A 194 12.14 -19.70 12.96
CA THR A 194 12.82 -20.30 11.80
C THR A 194 14.02 -19.45 11.40
N SER A 195 15.04 -20.11 10.83
CA SER A 195 16.31 -19.49 10.43
C SER A 195 16.14 -18.44 9.31
N ASN A 196 15.19 -18.66 8.40
CA ASN A 196 15.01 -17.86 7.18
C ASN A 196 14.19 -16.57 7.37
N LEU A 197 13.68 -16.33 8.58
CA LEU A 197 12.84 -15.17 8.88
C LEU A 197 13.68 -13.89 9.05
N GLY A 198 14.08 -13.28 7.94
CA GLY A 198 14.87 -12.04 7.91
C GLY A 198 14.32 -10.95 6.98
N LEU A 199 15.07 -9.85 6.84
CA LEU A 199 14.62 -8.73 5.99
C LEU A 199 14.51 -9.13 4.50
N GLN A 200 15.40 -10.00 4.02
CA GLN A 200 15.34 -10.50 2.64
C GLN A 200 14.08 -11.33 2.36
N PHE A 201 13.57 -12.04 3.35
CA PHE A 201 12.30 -12.77 3.28
C PHE A 201 11.13 -11.79 3.06
N LEU A 202 11.05 -10.69 3.82
CA LEU A 202 10.02 -9.67 3.62
C LEU A 202 10.16 -8.95 2.27
N SER A 203 11.39 -8.61 1.88
CA SER A 203 11.68 -7.96 0.59
C SER A 203 11.23 -8.82 -0.59
N SER A 204 11.36 -10.14 -0.47
CA SER A 204 10.93 -11.11 -1.48
C SER A 204 9.41 -11.14 -1.67
N ILE A 205 8.65 -11.18 -0.57
CA ILE A 205 7.18 -11.13 -0.60
C ILE A 205 6.71 -9.78 -1.15
N LEU A 206 7.32 -8.69 -0.68
CA LEU A 206 6.98 -7.34 -1.12
C LEU A 206 7.26 -7.13 -2.62
N SER A 207 8.38 -7.64 -3.12
CA SER A 207 8.70 -7.62 -4.55
C SER A 207 7.65 -8.38 -5.38
N GLY A 208 7.20 -9.54 -4.88
CA GLY A 208 6.07 -10.29 -5.46
C GLY A 208 4.79 -9.46 -5.52
N TYR A 209 4.38 -8.86 -4.40
CA TYR A 209 3.20 -7.99 -4.33
C TYR A 209 3.30 -6.80 -5.30
N LEU A 210 4.43 -6.09 -5.29
CA LEU A 210 4.64 -4.91 -6.15
C LEU A 210 4.60 -5.27 -7.64
N LYS A 211 5.12 -6.45 -8.00
CA LYS A 211 5.06 -6.97 -9.36
C LYS A 211 3.63 -7.35 -9.77
N ASP A 212 2.92 -8.08 -8.92
CA ASP A 212 1.55 -8.57 -9.20
C ASP A 212 0.54 -7.43 -9.27
N THR A 213 0.81 -6.35 -8.53
CA THR A 213 -0.02 -5.14 -8.51
C THR A 213 0.49 -4.03 -9.45
N SER A 214 1.41 -4.33 -10.37
CA SER A 214 1.97 -3.36 -11.33
C SER A 214 0.99 -3.03 -12.47
N THR A 215 -0.19 -2.53 -12.10
CA THR A 215 -1.27 -2.09 -13.00
C THR A 215 -1.77 -0.72 -12.54
N THR A 216 -2.42 0.04 -13.43
CA THR A 216 -2.99 1.36 -13.09
C THR A 216 -4.12 1.28 -12.06
N ILE A 217 -4.74 0.11 -11.91
CA ILE A 217 -5.78 -0.15 -10.92
C ILE A 217 -5.19 -0.65 -9.60
N GLY A 218 -4.22 -1.57 -9.65
CA GLY A 218 -3.65 -2.23 -8.47
C GLY A 218 -2.48 -1.48 -7.81
N ALA A 219 -1.85 -0.52 -8.50
CA ALA A 219 -0.73 0.21 -7.94
C ALA A 219 -1.13 0.99 -6.68
N SER A 220 -0.21 0.97 -5.71
CA SER A 220 -0.29 1.71 -4.45
C SER A 220 1.09 1.89 -3.83
N LEU A 221 1.29 2.97 -3.08
CA LEU A 221 2.42 3.20 -2.19
C LEU A 221 2.37 2.27 -0.96
N ILE A 222 3.55 1.81 -0.55
CA ILE A 222 3.79 1.08 0.69
C ILE A 222 4.83 1.84 1.51
N TYR A 223 4.61 1.92 2.82
CA TYR A 223 5.49 2.56 3.78
C TYR A 223 6.05 1.52 4.74
N LEU A 224 7.37 1.46 4.89
CA LEU A 224 8.04 0.61 5.87
C LEU A 224 8.67 1.48 6.94
N VAL A 225 8.46 1.10 8.19
CA VAL A 225 9.11 1.71 9.35
C VAL A 225 9.89 0.62 10.05
N LEU A 226 11.22 0.72 10.02
CA LEU A 226 12.12 -0.27 10.60
C LEU A 226 12.50 0.16 12.01
N ASN A 227 11.98 -0.55 13.02
CA ASN A 227 12.49 -0.45 14.38
C ASN A 227 13.74 -1.33 14.50
N VAL A 228 14.82 -0.78 15.03
CA VAL A 228 16.15 -1.38 14.99
C VAL A 228 16.52 -1.88 16.38
N HIS A 229 16.76 -3.19 16.48
CA HIS A 229 17.01 -3.91 17.73
C HIS A 229 18.26 -4.79 17.62
N VAL A 230 18.70 -5.31 18.77
CA VAL A 230 19.67 -6.42 18.85
C VAL A 230 18.93 -7.66 19.30
N ALA A 231 19.23 -8.80 18.69
CA ALA A 231 18.70 -10.09 19.13
C ALA A 231 19.29 -10.47 20.50
N ALA A 232 18.47 -11.01 21.40
CA ALA A 232 18.95 -11.54 22.68
C ALA A 232 19.78 -12.82 22.44
N PRO A 233 20.89 -13.04 23.16
CA PRO A 233 21.72 -14.22 22.96
C PRO A 233 20.93 -15.51 23.18
N TYR A 234 21.10 -16.52 22.33
CA TYR A 234 20.40 -17.81 22.49
C TYR A 234 20.69 -18.49 23.84
N SER A 235 21.83 -18.18 24.46
CA SER A 235 22.23 -18.66 25.77
C SER A 235 21.44 -18.00 26.92
N SER A 236 20.86 -16.82 26.69
CA SER A 236 20.08 -16.05 27.67
C SER A 236 18.94 -15.26 27.00
N PRO A 237 18.00 -15.94 26.33
CA PRO A 237 17.06 -15.30 25.38
C PRO A 237 15.97 -14.44 26.03
N ASN A 238 15.81 -14.54 27.36
CA ASN A 238 14.89 -13.72 28.14
C ASN A 238 15.58 -12.52 28.81
N SER A 239 16.92 -12.44 28.71
CA SER A 239 17.67 -11.28 29.21
C SER A 239 17.61 -10.14 28.19
N PRO A 240 17.75 -8.87 28.62
CA PRO A 240 17.94 -7.76 27.69
C PRO A 240 19.12 -8.04 26.76
N ALA A 241 18.96 -7.73 25.47
CA ALA A 241 20.05 -7.87 24.52
C ALA A 241 21.25 -7.03 24.94
N MET A 242 22.46 -7.54 24.70
CA MET A 242 23.70 -6.85 25.00
C MET A 242 24.12 -5.99 23.80
N GLN A 243 24.76 -4.86 24.06
CA GLN A 243 25.34 -4.05 22.98
C GLN A 243 26.44 -4.87 22.27
N PRO A 244 26.36 -5.04 20.93
CA PRO A 244 27.39 -5.73 20.18
C PRO A 244 28.73 -4.98 20.26
N ASP A 245 29.83 -5.72 20.18
CA ASP A 245 31.14 -5.12 19.95
C ASP A 245 31.12 -4.33 18.62
N PRO A 246 31.80 -3.18 18.50
CA PRO A 246 31.84 -2.42 17.24
C PRO A 246 32.29 -3.24 16.03
N SER A 247 33.10 -4.28 16.24
CA SER A 247 33.52 -5.19 15.19
C SER A 247 32.42 -6.14 14.68
N ALA A 248 31.41 -6.40 15.51
CA ALA A 248 30.27 -7.30 15.26
C ALA A 248 28.99 -6.56 14.82
N LEU A 249 29.01 -5.23 14.73
CA LEU A 249 27.93 -4.45 14.12
C LEU A 249 27.84 -4.71 12.61
N PRO A 250 26.67 -4.46 11.99
CA PRO A 250 26.51 -4.60 10.54
C PRO A 250 27.53 -3.73 9.79
N LYS A 251 28.09 -4.29 8.71
CA LYS A 251 29.06 -3.67 7.82
C LYS A 251 28.75 -4.01 6.37
N ASP A 252 29.25 -3.19 5.45
CA ASP A 252 29.19 -3.43 4.00
C ASP A 252 27.76 -3.78 3.53
N GLU A 253 27.57 -4.96 2.95
CA GLU A 253 26.31 -5.42 2.36
C GLU A 253 25.17 -5.62 3.39
N ASN A 254 25.50 -5.62 4.69
CA ASN A 254 24.55 -5.82 5.78
C ASN A 254 23.88 -4.52 6.26
N PHE A 255 24.19 -3.36 5.67
CA PHE A 255 23.39 -2.15 5.91
C PHE A 255 21.95 -2.36 5.43
N LEU A 256 20.97 -1.89 6.21
CA LEU A 256 19.55 -2.11 5.94
C LEU A 256 19.13 -1.54 4.58
N GLY A 257 19.64 -0.37 4.22
CA GLY A 257 19.41 0.30 2.94
C GLY A 257 19.94 -0.50 1.76
N HIS A 258 21.10 -1.16 1.93
CA HIS A 258 21.67 -2.03 0.91
C HIS A 258 20.79 -3.29 0.70
N LEU A 259 20.37 -3.93 1.79
CA LEU A 259 19.50 -5.11 1.74
C LEU A 259 18.15 -4.82 1.07
N LEU A 260 17.56 -3.65 1.34
CA LEU A 260 16.34 -3.21 0.66
C LEU A 260 16.59 -2.93 -0.83
N SER A 261 17.66 -2.21 -1.14
CA SER A 261 17.99 -1.81 -2.52
C SER A 261 18.27 -2.99 -3.44
N SER A 262 18.82 -4.08 -2.89
CA SER A 262 19.14 -5.31 -3.64
C SER A 262 17.94 -5.85 -4.46
N ASN A 263 16.75 -5.89 -3.85
CA ASN A 263 15.54 -6.45 -4.48
C ASN A 263 14.45 -5.42 -4.80
N LEU A 264 14.52 -4.21 -4.23
CA LEU A 264 13.44 -3.22 -4.29
C LEU A 264 13.88 -1.86 -4.87
N SER A 265 15.12 -1.71 -5.32
CA SER A 265 15.67 -0.44 -5.87
C SER A 265 14.78 0.25 -6.89
N SER A 266 14.18 -0.49 -7.82
CA SER A 266 13.28 0.07 -8.85
C SER A 266 11.98 0.66 -8.31
N TYR A 267 11.62 0.35 -7.05
CA TYR A 267 10.41 0.81 -6.41
C TYR A 267 10.67 1.83 -5.30
N LEU A 268 11.92 2.05 -4.90
CA LEU A 268 12.26 2.87 -3.74
C LEU A 268 12.23 4.36 -4.07
N TYR A 269 11.49 5.12 -3.25
CA TYR A 269 11.60 6.56 -3.16
C TYR A 269 12.42 6.93 -1.94
N THR A 270 13.48 7.70 -2.17
CA THR A 270 14.55 7.87 -1.19
C THR A 270 14.69 9.31 -0.69
N PRO A 271 15.41 9.53 0.43
CA PRO A 271 15.70 10.88 0.93
C PRO A 271 16.44 11.75 -0.08
N SER A 272 17.41 11.19 -0.81
CA SER A 272 18.17 11.90 -1.85
C SER A 272 17.28 12.38 -3.00
N MET A 273 16.31 11.57 -3.42
CA MET A 273 15.29 11.97 -4.39
C MET A 273 14.43 13.13 -3.86
N LEU A 274 13.93 13.03 -2.63
CA LEU A 274 13.11 14.08 -2.02
C LEU A 274 13.88 15.40 -1.91
N GLN A 275 15.13 15.35 -1.43
CA GLN A 275 15.97 16.53 -1.27
C GLN A 275 16.22 17.23 -2.60
N SER A 276 16.58 16.48 -3.65
CA SER A 276 16.77 17.01 -5.00
C SER A 276 15.49 17.65 -5.53
N GLN A 277 14.35 16.95 -5.39
CA GLN A 277 13.06 17.40 -5.88
C GLN A 277 12.55 18.65 -5.15
N ARG A 278 12.80 18.76 -3.85
CA ARG A 278 12.50 19.93 -3.01
C ARG A 278 13.37 21.13 -3.35
N GLY A 279 14.64 20.90 -3.69
CA GLY A 279 15.61 21.94 -4.02
C GLY A 279 15.31 22.68 -5.33
N ASN A 280 14.72 21.99 -6.32
CA ASN A 280 14.34 22.58 -7.60
C ASN A 280 12.99 22.03 -8.10
N LEU A 281 11.91 22.76 -7.79
CA LEU A 281 10.57 22.35 -8.16
C LEU A 281 10.32 22.40 -9.68
N ASN A 282 11.09 23.19 -10.43
CA ASN A 282 10.95 23.27 -11.89
C ASN A 282 11.43 21.99 -12.59
N GLU A 283 12.31 21.21 -11.96
CA GLU A 283 12.84 19.96 -12.50
C GLU A 283 12.18 18.71 -11.87
N SER A 284 11.23 18.90 -10.95
CA SER A 284 10.56 17.82 -10.23
C SER A 284 9.06 17.70 -10.58
N TRP A 285 8.18 17.74 -9.59
CA TRP A 285 6.76 17.48 -9.75
C TRP A 285 5.95 18.66 -10.32
N ARG A 286 6.57 19.81 -10.65
CA ARG A 286 5.88 20.92 -11.36
C ARG A 286 5.94 20.87 -12.89
N LEU A 287 6.68 19.91 -13.47
CA LEU A 287 6.87 19.84 -14.92
C LEU A 287 5.56 19.60 -15.71
N GLU A 288 4.59 18.92 -15.11
CA GLU A 288 3.31 18.62 -15.74
C GLU A 288 2.16 18.93 -14.78
N GLN A 289 1.11 19.57 -15.28
CA GLN A 289 -0.06 19.96 -14.49
C GLN A 289 -0.82 18.76 -13.89
N SER A 290 -0.70 17.58 -14.52
CA SER A 290 -1.22 16.31 -14.01
C SER A 290 -0.53 15.88 -12.71
N ASN A 291 0.77 16.15 -12.57
CA ASN A 291 1.58 15.74 -11.42
C ASN A 291 1.65 16.80 -10.32
N LEU A 292 1.29 18.04 -10.62
CA LEU A 292 1.39 19.17 -9.70
C LEU A 292 0.56 18.90 -8.43
N PRO A 293 1.19 18.86 -7.24
CA PRO A 293 0.45 18.73 -6.00
C PRO A 293 -0.47 19.93 -5.78
N VAL A 294 -1.67 19.66 -5.27
CA VAL A 294 -2.69 20.68 -5.02
C VAL A 294 -2.13 21.80 -4.13
N ALA A 295 -2.39 23.05 -4.49
CA ALA A 295 -1.96 24.20 -3.72
C ALA A 295 -2.57 24.20 -2.31
N GLY A 296 -1.85 24.81 -1.36
CA GLY A 296 -2.28 24.92 0.04
C GLY A 296 -1.80 23.80 0.97
N TYR A 297 -1.22 22.72 0.43
CA TYR A 297 -0.64 21.61 1.21
C TYR A 297 0.85 21.75 1.54
N TYR A 298 1.53 22.67 0.87
CA TYR A 298 2.95 22.92 1.03
C TYR A 298 3.27 24.37 0.71
N LYS A 299 4.39 24.87 1.25
CA LYS A 299 4.87 26.23 1.00
C LYS A 299 5.96 26.21 -0.04
N THR A 300 5.99 27.23 -0.90
CA THR A 300 7.06 27.40 -1.87
C THR A 300 7.79 28.71 -1.68
N ASN A 301 9.11 28.61 -1.65
CA ASN A 301 10.02 29.75 -1.60
C ASN A 301 10.69 29.89 -2.97
N VAL A 302 10.97 31.11 -3.38
CA VAL A 302 11.73 31.37 -4.62
C VAL A 302 13.03 32.05 -4.19
N SER A 303 14.16 31.39 -4.44
CA SER A 303 15.47 31.97 -4.15
C SER A 303 15.80 33.12 -5.12
N GLY A 304 16.83 33.91 -4.82
CA GLY A 304 17.22 35.08 -5.64
C GLY A 304 17.60 34.77 -7.11
N ASN A 305 17.82 33.50 -7.44
CA ASN A 305 18.03 32.99 -8.80
C ASN A 305 16.73 32.59 -9.53
N GLY A 306 15.56 32.81 -8.93
CA GLY A 306 14.25 32.50 -9.53
C GLY A 306 13.83 31.03 -9.46
N ILE A 307 14.60 30.16 -8.77
CA ILE A 307 14.29 28.73 -8.66
C ILE A 307 13.29 28.51 -7.51
N PRO A 308 12.09 27.95 -7.77
CA PRO A 308 11.16 27.59 -6.72
C PRO A 308 11.62 26.32 -5.99
N SER A 309 11.58 26.36 -4.66
CA SER A 309 11.89 25.25 -3.76
C SER A 309 10.82 25.12 -2.67
N THR A 310 10.82 24.01 -1.94
CA THR A 310 9.92 23.78 -0.79
C THR A 310 10.66 23.06 0.32
N GLN A 311 10.30 23.33 1.57
CA GLN A 311 10.85 22.63 2.74
C GLN A 311 9.94 21.51 3.21
N ASP A 312 8.62 21.66 3.03
CA ASP A 312 7.57 20.79 3.57
C ASP A 312 6.80 20.02 2.49
N GLY A 313 7.01 20.32 1.20
CA GLY A 313 6.33 19.66 0.09
C GLY A 313 6.76 18.21 -0.10
N TRP A 314 5.79 17.35 -0.41
CA TRP A 314 5.99 15.97 -0.82
C TRP A 314 5.39 15.74 -2.21
N PRO A 315 5.90 14.76 -2.97
CA PRO A 315 5.28 14.37 -4.23
C PRO A 315 3.88 13.78 -4.00
N THR A 316 3.16 13.57 -5.10
CA THR A 316 1.84 12.95 -5.13
C THR A 316 1.94 11.49 -5.58
N GLU A 317 0.89 10.70 -5.35
CA GLU A 317 0.79 9.33 -5.90
C GLU A 317 0.88 9.35 -7.45
N THR A 318 0.29 10.34 -8.11
CA THR A 318 0.40 10.47 -9.58
C THR A 318 1.87 10.54 -10.02
N PHE A 319 2.67 11.38 -9.34
CA PHE A 319 4.07 11.55 -9.66
C PHE A 319 4.91 10.32 -9.30
N MET A 320 4.67 9.72 -8.14
CA MET A 320 5.46 8.59 -7.68
C MET A 320 5.08 7.30 -8.40
N GLU A 321 3.81 6.90 -8.31
CA GLU A 321 3.35 5.59 -8.76
C GLU A 321 3.18 5.52 -10.27
N PHE A 322 2.57 6.53 -10.90
CA PHE A 322 2.19 6.44 -12.31
C PHE A 322 3.22 7.04 -13.25
N LYS A 323 3.94 8.07 -12.83
CA LYS A 323 5.01 8.67 -13.65
C LYS A 323 6.36 8.00 -13.45
N ASN A 324 6.76 7.75 -12.21
CA ASN A 324 8.10 7.22 -11.90
C ASN A 324 8.12 5.76 -11.45
N PHE A 325 6.95 5.12 -11.30
CA PHE A 325 6.81 3.72 -10.83
C PHE A 325 7.44 3.43 -9.46
N LEU A 326 7.64 4.48 -8.65
CA LEU A 326 8.12 4.39 -7.28
C LEU A 326 6.94 4.08 -6.36
N ARG A 327 7.09 3.05 -5.53
CA ARG A 327 6.01 2.45 -4.76
C ARG A 327 6.36 2.13 -3.31
N LEU A 328 7.59 2.40 -2.88
CA LEU A 328 8.08 2.06 -1.55
C LEU A 328 8.80 3.24 -0.91
N VAL A 329 8.42 3.57 0.33
CA VAL A 329 9.06 4.58 1.16
C VAL A 329 9.46 3.94 2.49
N THR A 330 10.73 4.02 2.87
CA THR A 330 11.22 3.38 4.10
C THR A 330 11.80 4.43 5.05
N SER A 331 11.52 4.31 6.35
CA SER A 331 12.10 5.16 7.39
C SER A 331 12.53 4.35 8.60
N PHE A 332 13.47 4.88 9.37
CA PHE A 332 13.76 4.36 10.71
C PHE A 332 12.65 4.71 11.70
N GLY A 333 12.32 3.76 12.56
CA GLY A 333 11.41 3.90 13.69
C GLY A 333 12.16 4.01 15.02
N ALA A 334 11.73 3.25 16.01
CA ALA A 334 12.43 3.16 17.29
C ALA A 334 13.79 2.48 17.11
N VAL A 335 14.82 2.98 17.80
CA VAL A 335 16.16 2.37 17.81
C VAL A 335 16.52 2.06 19.25
N ASP A 336 16.85 0.80 19.53
CA ASP A 336 17.28 0.39 20.86
C ASP A 336 18.61 1.04 21.25
N PRO A 337 18.84 1.34 22.54
CA PRO A 337 20.11 1.90 23.01
C PRO A 337 21.34 1.05 22.63
N GLN A 338 21.17 -0.27 22.55
CA GLN A 338 22.21 -1.21 22.13
C GLN A 338 22.66 -1.02 20.68
N MET A 339 21.84 -0.39 19.84
CA MET A 339 22.16 -0.06 18.44
C MET A 339 22.60 1.39 18.26
N ALA A 340 22.90 2.12 19.34
CA ALA A 340 23.37 3.50 19.25
C ALA A 340 24.67 3.69 18.45
N SER A 341 25.47 2.63 18.31
CA SER A 341 26.72 2.64 17.53
C SER A 341 26.56 2.15 16.09
N TYR A 342 25.35 1.77 15.66
CA TYR A 342 25.09 1.45 14.25
C TYR A 342 25.27 2.70 13.38
N ASP A 343 25.95 2.54 12.25
CA ASP A 343 26.22 3.66 11.34
C ASP A 343 25.06 3.89 10.36
N PHE A 344 24.11 4.72 10.79
CA PHE A 344 22.97 5.14 9.98
C PHE A 344 23.35 5.99 8.75
N THR A 345 24.59 6.48 8.65
CA THR A 345 24.97 7.36 7.54
C THR A 345 25.03 6.61 6.20
N ASN A 346 25.39 5.32 6.22
CA ASN A 346 25.40 4.48 5.02
C ASN A 346 23.99 4.15 4.51
N ASP A 347 22.96 4.30 5.36
CA ASP A 347 21.56 4.11 4.97
C ASP A 347 20.88 5.41 4.52
N ALA A 348 21.49 6.56 4.78
CA ALA A 348 20.84 7.87 4.65
C ALA A 348 20.39 8.21 3.21
N ASP A 349 21.02 7.58 2.21
CA ASP A 349 20.63 7.74 0.81
C ASP A 349 19.40 6.91 0.41
N THR A 350 18.99 5.93 1.24
CA THR A 350 17.91 4.98 0.95
C THR A 350 16.76 5.06 1.95
N ILE A 351 17.06 5.18 3.24
CA ILE A 351 16.10 5.12 4.35
C ILE A 351 15.97 6.51 4.98
N PHE A 352 14.74 6.99 5.10
CA PHE A 352 14.44 8.26 5.77
C PHE A 352 14.79 8.21 7.26
N PRO A 353 15.32 9.31 7.83
CA PRO A 353 15.66 9.37 9.24
C PRO A 353 14.44 9.20 10.15
N LEU A 354 14.68 9.00 11.44
CA LEU A 354 13.64 8.80 12.44
C LEU A 354 12.60 9.92 12.41
N ASN A 355 11.33 9.55 12.52
CA ASN A 355 10.16 10.45 12.58
C ASN A 355 9.89 11.28 11.31
N GLU A 356 10.58 11.05 10.19
CA GLU A 356 10.33 11.83 8.96
C GLU A 356 8.96 11.53 8.33
N ILE A 357 8.54 10.26 8.36
CA ILE A 357 7.25 9.80 7.78
C ILE A 357 6.23 9.38 8.86
N ILE A 358 6.47 9.75 10.12
CA ILE A 358 5.64 9.39 11.26
C ILE A 358 5.46 10.61 12.15
N SER A 359 4.20 11.01 12.38
CA SER A 359 3.82 12.00 13.39
C SER A 359 2.78 11.39 14.32
N LEU A 360 3.23 10.83 15.45
CA LEU A 360 2.31 10.32 16.47
C LEU A 360 1.52 11.48 17.09
N LYS A 361 0.21 11.31 17.22
CA LYS A 361 -0.70 12.27 17.85
C LYS A 361 -1.21 11.71 19.17
N ASP A 362 -1.37 12.58 20.16
CA ASP A 362 -2.06 12.21 21.40
C ASP A 362 -3.56 12.38 21.22
N VAL A 363 -4.30 11.27 21.24
CA VAL A 363 -5.74 11.23 21.00
C VAL A 363 -6.42 10.50 22.16
N SER A 364 -7.53 11.05 22.65
CA SER A 364 -8.41 10.34 23.60
C SER A 364 -9.70 9.94 22.91
N ILE A 365 -10.17 8.72 23.19
CA ILE A 365 -11.32 8.11 22.52
C ILE A 365 -12.28 7.56 23.58
N SER A 366 -13.57 7.85 23.41
CA SER A 366 -14.63 7.38 24.29
C SER A 366 -14.88 5.88 24.10
N THR A 367 -15.63 5.27 25.02
CA THR A 367 -16.08 3.87 24.89
C THR A 367 -16.99 3.61 23.68
N SER A 368 -17.65 4.64 23.15
CA SER A 368 -18.43 4.59 21.92
C SER A 368 -17.57 4.71 20.64
N GLY A 369 -16.26 4.90 20.79
CA GLY A 369 -15.32 5.10 19.69
C GLY A 369 -15.25 6.54 19.17
N SER A 370 -15.84 7.53 19.85
CA SER A 370 -15.78 8.94 19.46
C SER A 370 -14.47 9.57 19.92
N VAL A 371 -13.80 10.34 19.06
CA VAL A 371 -12.60 11.09 19.43
C VAL A 371 -13.01 12.29 20.28
N THR A 372 -12.52 12.36 21.51
CA THR A 372 -12.85 13.44 22.47
C THR A 372 -11.81 14.56 22.48
N THR A 373 -10.54 14.24 22.24
CA THR A 373 -9.43 15.19 22.15
C THR A 373 -8.41 14.74 21.10
N GLY A 374 -7.66 15.68 20.52
CA GLY A 374 -6.59 15.37 19.55
C GLY A 374 -7.02 15.24 18.09
N CYS A 375 -8.31 15.50 17.77
CA CYS A 375 -8.79 15.54 16.40
C CYS A 375 -8.19 16.73 15.63
N LEU A 376 -7.74 16.52 14.38
CA LEU A 376 -7.16 17.58 13.54
C LEU A 376 -8.21 18.35 12.72
N PHE A 377 -9.49 18.09 12.98
CA PHE A 377 -10.60 18.85 12.43
C PHE A 377 -10.95 20.01 13.36
N ASN A 378 -10.95 21.24 12.83
CA ASN A 378 -11.43 22.43 13.53
C ASN A 378 -12.30 23.26 12.58
N PRO A 379 -13.63 23.36 12.80
CA PRO A 379 -14.54 24.01 11.87
C PRO A 379 -14.28 25.51 11.71
N ASN A 380 -13.56 26.14 12.65
CA ASN A 380 -13.23 27.57 12.60
C ASN A 380 -11.95 27.88 11.81
N ILE A 381 -11.19 26.86 11.40
CA ILE A 381 -9.91 27.00 10.70
C ILE A 381 -10.02 26.31 9.34
N THR A 382 -10.05 27.09 8.25
CA THR A 382 -10.22 26.57 6.89
C THR A 382 -8.90 26.45 6.10
N THR A 383 -7.77 26.51 6.80
CA THR A 383 -6.42 26.38 6.23
C THR A 383 -5.60 25.38 7.04
N ILE A 384 -4.45 24.97 6.48
CA ILE A 384 -3.52 24.08 7.18
C ILE A 384 -2.68 24.91 8.16
N THR A 385 -2.88 24.68 9.44
CA THR A 385 -2.12 25.24 10.56
C THR A 385 -1.50 24.12 11.38
N SER A 386 -0.75 24.43 12.44
CA SER A 386 -0.25 23.40 13.35
C SER A 386 -1.35 22.52 13.98
N GLU A 387 -2.57 23.05 14.10
CA GLU A 387 -3.71 22.34 14.70
C GLU A 387 -4.43 21.43 13.69
N THR A 388 -4.45 21.81 12.41
CA THR A 388 -5.21 21.12 11.35
C THR A 388 -4.32 20.37 10.36
N ASN A 389 -3.03 20.24 10.67
CA ASN A 389 -2.04 19.56 9.82
C ASN A 389 -2.01 18.04 10.09
N SER A 390 -2.55 17.29 9.12
CA SER A 390 -2.56 15.82 9.11
C SER A 390 -1.35 15.17 8.46
N SER A 391 -0.33 15.93 8.07
CA SER A 391 0.92 15.39 7.51
C SER A 391 1.50 14.31 8.42
N TRP A 392 1.59 13.09 7.91
CA TRP A 392 2.09 11.88 8.57
C TRP A 392 1.40 11.53 9.90
N ALA A 393 0.23 12.12 10.18
CA ALA A 393 -0.46 11.95 11.45
C ALA A 393 -0.88 10.49 11.66
N MET A 394 -0.53 9.94 12.83
CA MET A 394 -0.81 8.56 13.19
C MET A 394 -1.19 8.43 14.67
N PHE A 395 -2.00 7.43 14.99
CA PHE A 395 -2.35 7.09 16.36
C PHE A 395 -2.24 5.57 16.59
N PRO A 396 -1.48 5.10 17.62
CA PRO A 396 -1.47 3.71 18.04
C PRO A 396 -2.84 3.32 18.62
N ALA A 397 -3.62 2.56 17.84
CA ALA A 397 -4.97 2.15 18.17
C ALA A 397 -5.04 1.00 19.20
N SER A 398 -3.92 0.65 19.86
CA SER A 398 -3.86 -0.42 20.86
C SER A 398 -4.64 -0.12 22.14
N SER A 399 -4.98 1.16 22.39
CA SER A 399 -5.79 1.60 23.52
C SER A 399 -7.30 1.62 23.24
N LEU A 400 -7.74 1.21 22.04
CA LEU A 400 -9.14 1.27 21.65
C LEU A 400 -9.99 0.23 22.39
N PRO A 401 -11.00 0.66 23.17
CA PRO A 401 -11.98 -0.25 23.76
C PRO A 401 -12.72 -1.02 22.65
N ASN A 402 -12.90 -2.32 22.81
CA ASN A 402 -13.75 -3.14 21.94
C ASN A 402 -13.36 -3.11 20.43
N LEU A 403 -12.06 -3.21 20.09
CA LEU A 403 -11.69 -3.78 18.79
C LEU A 403 -12.34 -5.17 18.74
N ALA A 404 -13.48 -5.27 18.03
CA ALA A 404 -14.43 -6.36 18.21
C ALA A 404 -13.73 -7.71 18.16
N SER A 405 -14.08 -8.63 19.07
CA SER A 405 -13.50 -9.97 19.14
C SER A 405 -13.81 -10.84 17.90
N ASN A 406 -14.62 -10.32 16.96
CA ASN A 406 -14.93 -10.84 15.64
C ASN A 406 -15.47 -9.68 14.77
N PRO A 407 -14.62 -8.82 14.21
CA PRO A 407 -15.10 -7.68 13.47
C PRO A 407 -15.71 -8.16 12.14
N ASN A 408 -16.88 -7.64 11.81
CA ASN A 408 -17.57 -7.94 10.57
C ASN A 408 -17.09 -6.98 9.50
N ALA A 409 -16.59 -7.49 8.37
CA ALA A 409 -16.10 -6.67 7.27
C ALA A 409 -17.19 -5.74 6.69
N THR A 410 -18.48 -6.03 6.89
CA THR A 410 -19.56 -5.14 6.42
C THR A 410 -19.87 -3.98 7.37
N ILE A 411 -19.39 -4.02 8.62
CA ILE A 411 -19.70 -3.02 9.65
C ILE A 411 -18.39 -2.34 10.07
N PRO A 412 -18.20 -1.05 9.77
CA PRO A 412 -17.01 -0.33 10.18
C PRO A 412 -16.85 -0.25 11.70
N ILE A 413 -15.60 -0.29 12.16
CA ILE A 413 -15.21 -0.09 13.55
C ILE A 413 -15.29 1.42 13.85
N PRO A 414 -16.20 1.88 14.74
CA PRO A 414 -16.45 3.32 14.93
C PRO A 414 -15.20 4.12 15.31
N ALA A 415 -14.36 3.59 16.20
CA ALA A 415 -13.13 4.26 16.61
C ALA A 415 -12.15 4.50 15.45
N ILE A 416 -12.02 3.52 14.55
CA ILE A 416 -11.14 3.61 13.37
C ILE A 416 -11.69 4.60 12.36
N MET A 417 -13.01 4.59 12.13
CA MET A 417 -13.66 5.59 11.28
C MET A 417 -13.49 7.01 11.80
N ASN A 418 -13.67 7.22 13.11
CA ASN A 418 -13.59 8.54 13.71
C ASN A 418 -12.16 9.07 13.73
N LEU A 419 -11.16 8.22 13.99
CA LEU A 419 -9.74 8.56 13.83
C LEU A 419 -9.42 8.98 12.40
N THR A 420 -9.88 8.19 11.42
CA THR A 420 -9.68 8.50 10.00
C THR A 420 -10.32 9.83 9.63
N SER A 421 -11.56 10.08 10.09
CA SER A 421 -12.29 11.34 9.85
C SER A 421 -11.60 12.55 10.49
N CYS A 422 -10.85 12.33 11.57
CA CYS A 422 -9.97 13.33 12.20
C CYS A 422 -8.66 13.55 11.44
N GLY A 423 -8.45 12.94 10.27
CA GLY A 423 -7.22 13.06 9.49
C GLY A 423 -6.05 12.26 10.05
N ILE A 424 -6.30 11.24 10.87
CA ILE A 424 -5.26 10.49 11.58
C ILE A 424 -5.25 9.04 11.09
N SER A 425 -4.07 8.56 10.68
CA SER A 425 -3.87 7.16 10.27
C SER A 425 -3.91 6.24 11.50
N PRO A 426 -4.80 5.25 11.56
CA PRO A 426 -4.84 4.32 12.68
C PRO A 426 -3.74 3.25 12.55
N LEU A 427 -2.99 3.03 13.63
CA LEU A 427 -1.96 2.01 13.73
C LEU A 427 -2.44 0.84 14.60
N LEU A 428 -2.64 -0.32 13.97
CA LEU A 428 -2.93 -1.58 14.67
C LEU A 428 -1.65 -2.11 15.32
N ASN A 429 -1.57 -2.02 16.65
CA ASN A 429 -0.47 -2.56 17.46
C ASN A 429 -0.95 -3.64 18.45
N ALA A 430 -1.88 -4.48 18.00
CA ALA A 430 -2.40 -5.63 18.74
C ALA A 430 -2.90 -6.70 17.74
N SER A 431 -2.96 -7.96 18.17
CA SER A 431 -3.66 -9.00 17.41
C SER A 431 -5.17 -8.82 17.52
N LEU A 432 -5.88 -9.01 16.41
CA LEU A 432 -7.34 -8.93 16.41
C LEU A 432 -7.93 -10.30 16.70
N SER A 433 -8.91 -10.35 17.60
CA SER A 433 -9.55 -11.60 18.05
C SER A 433 -8.55 -12.60 18.66
N ASN A 434 -7.42 -12.12 19.18
CA ASN A 434 -6.30 -12.94 19.67
C ASN A 434 -5.78 -13.97 18.63
N THR A 435 -5.86 -13.61 17.35
CA THR A 435 -5.40 -14.42 16.21
C THR A 435 -4.55 -13.56 15.28
N THR A 436 -3.58 -14.18 14.62
CA THR A 436 -2.74 -13.56 13.59
C THR A 436 -3.44 -13.50 12.23
N ALA A 437 -2.94 -12.68 11.31
CA ALA A 437 -3.61 -12.45 10.02
C ALA A 437 -3.52 -13.62 9.03
N ASP A 438 -2.61 -14.58 9.24
CA ASP A 438 -2.59 -15.86 8.52
C ASP A 438 -3.75 -16.78 8.95
N ILE A 439 -4.16 -16.74 10.22
CA ILE A 439 -5.25 -17.57 10.75
C ILE A 439 -6.60 -16.93 10.45
N ASN A 440 -6.75 -15.63 10.67
CA ASN A 440 -8.01 -14.91 10.51
C ASN A 440 -7.82 -13.58 9.75
N PRO A 441 -7.64 -13.62 8.42
CA PRO A 441 -7.46 -12.42 7.61
C PRO A 441 -8.68 -11.47 7.63
N LEU A 442 -9.90 -12.00 7.83
CA LEU A 442 -11.14 -11.20 7.83
C LEU A 442 -11.16 -10.15 8.95
N ALA A 443 -10.52 -10.43 10.08
CA ALA A 443 -10.46 -9.47 11.17
C ALA A 443 -9.67 -8.21 10.77
N TYR A 444 -8.54 -8.42 10.09
CA TYR A 444 -7.64 -7.38 9.58
C TYR A 444 -8.26 -6.64 8.40
N LEU A 445 -8.98 -7.34 7.52
CA LEU A 445 -9.77 -6.74 6.45
C LEU A 445 -10.79 -5.72 7.00
N SER A 446 -11.49 -6.08 8.07
CA SER A 446 -12.47 -5.20 8.73
C SER A 446 -11.83 -3.92 9.28
N PHE A 447 -10.61 -4.03 9.82
CA PHE A 447 -9.83 -2.87 10.25
C PHE A 447 -9.52 -1.94 9.07
N SER A 448 -9.01 -2.49 7.96
CA SER A 448 -8.71 -1.68 6.77
C SER A 448 -9.97 -1.05 6.18
N TYR A 449 -11.09 -1.76 6.12
CA TYR A 449 -12.36 -1.23 5.60
C TYR A 449 -12.87 -0.03 6.42
N SER A 450 -12.59 -0.05 7.72
CA SER A 450 -12.96 1.03 8.63
C SER A 450 -12.16 2.32 8.40
N THR A 451 -11.07 2.29 7.62
CA THR A 451 -10.31 3.49 7.20
C THR A 451 -10.76 4.06 5.87
N LEU A 452 -11.72 3.44 5.18
CA LEU A 452 -12.43 4.12 4.10
C LEU A 452 -13.12 5.32 4.73
N TRP A 453 -12.97 6.53 4.19
CA TRP A 453 -13.60 7.76 4.68
C TRP A 453 -14.66 8.32 3.74
N SER A 454 -14.65 7.87 2.48
CA SER A 454 -15.52 8.36 1.40
C SER A 454 -16.89 7.66 1.40
N TRP A 455 -16.96 6.45 0.86
CA TRP A 455 -18.22 5.73 0.64
C TRP A 455 -18.82 5.18 1.93
N ALA A 456 -20.16 5.09 1.94
CA ALA A 456 -20.91 4.37 2.96
C ALA A 456 -20.73 2.85 2.76
N PRO A 457 -20.89 2.04 3.82
CA PRO A 457 -20.82 0.58 3.70
C PRO A 457 -21.76 0.04 2.62
N GLY A 458 -21.23 -0.83 1.76
CA GLY A 458 -21.96 -1.40 0.62
C GLY A 458 -22.01 -0.51 -0.63
N SER A 459 -21.64 0.77 -0.52
CA SER A 459 -21.55 1.68 -1.66
C SER A 459 -20.12 1.76 -2.24
N PRO A 460 -19.95 2.05 -3.54
CA PRO A 460 -21.01 2.30 -4.54
C PRO A 460 -21.82 1.04 -4.85
N ASN A 461 -23.15 1.16 -4.82
CA ASN A 461 -24.08 0.06 -5.10
C ASN A 461 -24.09 -0.26 -6.61
N ASN A 462 -24.39 -1.50 -6.99
CA ASN A 462 -24.44 -1.95 -8.41
C ASN A 462 -23.18 -1.67 -9.21
N SER A 463 -22.04 -1.69 -8.50
CA SER A 463 -20.74 -1.39 -9.06
C SER A 463 -20.48 -2.28 -10.30
N THR A 464 -20.72 -3.60 -10.18
CA THR A 464 -20.43 -4.60 -11.21
C THR A 464 -21.58 -4.92 -12.18
N LEU A 465 -22.79 -4.43 -11.91
CA LEU A 465 -23.97 -4.75 -12.72
C LEU A 465 -24.17 -3.65 -13.78
N ILE A 466 -24.02 -4.03 -15.05
CA ILE A 466 -24.65 -3.30 -16.14
C ILE A 466 -26.14 -3.59 -15.99
N ASP A 467 -26.85 -2.75 -15.24
CA ASP A 467 -28.30 -2.86 -15.14
C ASP A 467 -28.88 -2.42 -16.50
N ASP A 468 -29.52 -3.32 -17.24
CA ASP A 468 -30.21 -3.02 -18.50
C ASP A 468 -31.44 -2.10 -18.28
N ASN A 469 -31.69 -1.71 -17.03
CA ASN A 469 -32.75 -0.79 -16.64
C ASN A 469 -32.22 0.66 -16.56
N PRO A 470 -32.48 1.52 -17.57
CA PRO A 470 -32.01 2.92 -17.63
C PRO A 470 -32.64 3.85 -16.57
N ASN A 471 -33.50 3.31 -15.70
CA ASN A 471 -34.11 4.03 -14.58
C ASN A 471 -33.40 3.79 -13.24
N ASN A 472 -32.33 2.98 -13.20
CA ASN A 472 -31.57 2.68 -11.99
C ASN A 472 -30.08 3.05 -12.15
N ASP A 473 -29.81 4.10 -12.92
CA ASP A 473 -28.47 4.62 -13.23
C ASP A 473 -27.89 5.42 -12.05
N LEU A 474 -27.58 4.72 -10.95
CA LEU A 474 -26.86 5.27 -9.80
C LEU A 474 -25.39 5.53 -10.17
N ARG A 475 -25.16 6.55 -10.99
CA ARG A 475 -23.85 6.86 -11.60
C ARG A 475 -23.21 8.13 -11.06
N CYS A 476 -23.89 8.89 -10.20
CA CYS A 476 -23.35 10.10 -9.60
C CYS A 476 -23.13 9.90 -8.10
N ALA A 477 -22.12 10.54 -7.53
CA ALA A 477 -21.85 10.45 -6.10
C ALA A 477 -22.49 11.63 -5.37
N ALA A 478 -23.10 11.34 -4.23
CA ALA A 478 -23.57 12.36 -3.31
C ALA A 478 -23.14 12.06 -1.88
N LEU A 479 -22.78 13.11 -1.15
CA LEU A 479 -22.58 13.09 0.29
C LEU A 479 -23.93 13.15 1.00
N TYR A 480 -24.10 12.27 1.98
CA TYR A 480 -25.33 12.14 2.75
C TYR A 480 -25.15 12.62 4.19
N GLY A 481 -26.01 13.54 4.62
CA GLY A 481 -26.02 14.03 5.99
C GLY A 481 -26.37 12.96 7.04
N ASP A 482 -27.24 12.01 6.71
CA ASP A 482 -27.66 10.89 7.58
C ASP A 482 -26.60 9.81 7.77
N ALA A 483 -25.53 9.87 6.97
CA ALA A 483 -24.48 8.88 6.93
C ALA A 483 -23.14 9.43 7.43
N ASN A 484 -23.13 10.44 8.31
CA ASN A 484 -21.91 11.10 8.80
C ASN A 484 -21.00 11.61 7.66
N GLY A 485 -21.60 12.15 6.60
CA GLY A 485 -20.86 12.67 5.45
C GLY A 485 -20.30 11.61 4.51
N ARG A 486 -20.80 10.37 4.60
CA ARG A 486 -20.43 9.29 3.68
C ARG A 486 -21.15 9.39 2.35
N TRP A 487 -20.52 8.83 1.32
CA TRP A 487 -20.98 8.93 -0.05
C TRP A 487 -21.85 7.74 -0.42
N ARG A 488 -22.89 8.00 -1.20
CA ARG A 488 -23.71 6.97 -1.84
C ARG A 488 -23.84 7.30 -3.32
N ALA A 489 -24.08 6.25 -4.11
CA ALA A 489 -24.39 6.40 -5.53
C ALA A 489 -25.86 6.82 -5.67
N VAL A 490 -26.12 7.83 -6.49
CA VAL A 490 -27.43 8.45 -6.72
C VAL A 490 -27.70 8.60 -8.21
N ASP A 491 -28.98 8.75 -8.57
CA ASP A 491 -29.39 9.05 -9.95
C ASP A 491 -28.97 10.49 -10.31
N CYS A 492 -28.15 10.60 -11.34
CA CYS A 492 -27.63 11.86 -11.87
C CYS A 492 -28.73 12.84 -12.33
N LYS A 493 -29.95 12.36 -12.63
CA LYS A 493 -31.09 13.18 -13.04
C LYS A 493 -31.81 13.84 -11.87
N SER A 494 -31.58 13.37 -10.64
CA SER A 494 -32.18 13.96 -9.45
C SER A 494 -31.62 15.36 -9.21
N SER A 495 -32.39 16.24 -8.57
CA SER A 495 -31.94 17.59 -8.22
C SER A 495 -31.46 17.64 -6.76
N HIS A 496 -30.19 17.96 -6.57
CA HIS A 496 -29.56 18.05 -5.24
C HIS A 496 -28.74 19.34 -5.13
N ARG A 497 -28.38 19.72 -3.90
CA ARG A 497 -27.44 20.83 -3.66
C ARG A 497 -26.05 20.42 -4.11
N VAL A 498 -25.18 21.38 -4.42
CA VAL A 498 -23.86 21.14 -5.00
C VAL A 498 -22.76 21.52 -4.01
N ALA A 499 -21.71 20.69 -3.91
CA ALA A 499 -20.52 20.96 -3.11
C ALA A 499 -19.54 21.89 -3.86
N CYS A 500 -19.35 23.10 -3.33
CA CYS A 500 -18.46 24.10 -3.91
C CYS A 500 -17.20 24.25 -3.04
N ARG A 501 -16.03 24.08 -3.66
CA ARG A 501 -14.73 24.21 -2.99
C ARG A 501 -14.09 25.56 -3.33
N GLY A 502 -13.57 26.24 -2.30
CA GLY A 502 -12.81 27.48 -2.45
C GLY A 502 -11.32 27.27 -2.77
N SER A 503 -10.53 28.31 -2.52
CA SER A 503 -9.10 28.36 -2.85
C SER A 503 -8.18 27.57 -1.91
N THR A 504 -8.66 27.23 -0.69
CA THR A 504 -7.90 26.47 0.31
C THR A 504 -8.46 25.06 0.49
N PRO A 505 -7.69 24.10 1.04
CA PRO A 505 -8.14 22.73 1.20
C PRO A 505 -9.44 22.54 1.99
N TYR A 506 -9.66 23.35 3.03
CA TYR A 506 -10.76 23.17 3.96
C TYR A 506 -11.90 24.20 3.81
N THR A 507 -11.88 25.01 2.74
CA THR A 507 -12.98 25.95 2.45
C THR A 507 -14.02 25.30 1.55
N TRP A 508 -15.20 25.02 2.11
CA TRP A 508 -16.34 24.41 1.43
C TRP A 508 -17.62 25.21 1.67
N SER A 509 -18.44 25.33 0.62
CA SER A 509 -19.77 25.92 0.66
C SER A 509 -20.76 25.05 -0.11
N ILE A 510 -22.05 25.27 0.13
CA ILE A 510 -23.15 24.48 -0.44
C ILE A 510 -24.09 25.44 -1.14
N THR A 511 -24.53 25.08 -2.35
CA THR A 511 -25.48 25.92 -3.10
C THR A 511 -26.84 26.02 -2.38
N PRO A 512 -27.51 27.18 -2.45
CA PRO A 512 -28.85 27.37 -1.89
C PRO A 512 -29.94 26.65 -2.70
N ASP A 513 -29.71 26.47 -4.00
CA ASP A 513 -30.66 25.84 -4.93
C ASP A 513 -30.26 24.41 -5.27
N LEU A 514 -31.22 23.67 -5.83
CA LEU A 514 -31.06 22.29 -6.29
C LEU A 514 -30.77 22.27 -7.79
N PHE A 515 -29.83 21.42 -8.20
CA PHE A 515 -29.39 21.29 -9.59
C PHE A 515 -29.37 19.83 -10.01
N ALA A 516 -29.65 19.54 -11.28
CA ALA A 516 -29.29 18.25 -11.86
C ALA A 516 -27.76 18.13 -11.98
N TYR A 517 -27.23 16.91 -12.01
CA TYR A 517 -25.77 16.74 -12.05
C TYR A 517 -25.12 17.36 -13.29
N SER A 518 -25.82 17.36 -14.43
CA SER A 518 -25.33 17.95 -15.69
C SER A 518 -25.10 19.45 -15.63
N ASP A 519 -25.77 20.13 -14.69
CA ASP A 519 -25.77 21.60 -14.58
C ASP A 519 -24.98 22.07 -13.34
N ALA A 520 -24.43 21.12 -12.57
CA ALA A 520 -23.77 21.38 -11.29
C ALA A 520 -22.44 22.14 -11.43
N ASP A 521 -21.77 22.05 -12.58
CA ASP A 521 -20.51 22.75 -12.84
C ASP A 521 -20.68 24.28 -12.92
N GLN A 522 -21.88 24.76 -13.28
CA GLN A 522 -22.24 26.17 -13.34
C GLN A 522 -22.94 26.67 -12.05
N ALA A 523 -23.19 25.79 -11.08
CA ALA A 523 -23.97 26.12 -9.89
C ALA A 523 -23.18 26.89 -8.82
N CYS A 524 -21.85 26.75 -8.81
CA CYS A 524 -20.99 27.34 -7.80
C CYS A 524 -20.72 28.84 -8.04
N PRO A 525 -20.66 29.67 -6.99
CA PRO A 525 -20.22 31.07 -7.08
C PRO A 525 -18.83 31.24 -7.71
N ASP A 526 -18.56 32.41 -8.30
CA ASP A 526 -17.35 32.72 -9.10
C ASP A 526 -15.99 32.38 -8.43
N ASP A 527 -15.91 32.42 -7.10
CA ASP A 527 -14.69 32.16 -6.32
C ASP A 527 -14.56 30.69 -5.86
N THR A 528 -15.51 29.84 -6.23
CA THR A 528 -15.57 28.42 -5.86
C THR A 528 -15.82 27.56 -7.09
N LYS A 529 -15.60 26.24 -6.97
CA LYS A 529 -15.84 25.29 -8.06
C LYS A 529 -16.51 24.04 -7.55
N PHE A 530 -17.36 23.45 -8.39
CA PHE A 530 -17.93 22.13 -8.12
C PHE A 530 -16.78 21.12 -7.93
N SER A 531 -16.76 20.43 -6.80
CA SER A 531 -15.62 19.58 -6.44
C SER A 531 -15.98 18.42 -5.53
N THR A 532 -15.00 17.56 -5.29
CA THR A 532 -15.08 16.39 -4.42
C THR A 532 -13.96 16.44 -3.39
N PRO A 533 -14.23 16.12 -2.11
CA PRO A 533 -13.20 16.02 -1.08
C PRO A 533 -12.12 15.02 -1.47
N ARG A 534 -10.86 15.38 -1.18
CA ARG A 534 -9.68 14.59 -1.55
C ARG A 534 -8.99 13.91 -0.37
N THR A 535 -9.34 14.31 0.85
CA THR A 535 -8.86 13.70 2.09
C THR A 535 -10.01 13.54 3.08
N ALA A 536 -9.80 12.73 4.11
CA ALA A 536 -10.77 12.55 5.18
C ALA A 536 -11.13 13.87 5.89
N LEU A 537 -10.14 14.76 6.10
CA LEU A 537 -10.39 16.08 6.67
C LEU A 537 -11.22 16.95 5.73
N GLU A 538 -10.88 17.02 4.44
CA GLU A 538 -11.72 17.76 3.47
C GLU A 538 -13.18 17.26 3.52
N ASN A 539 -13.40 15.96 3.66
CA ASN A 539 -14.75 15.38 3.77
C ASN A 539 -15.46 15.81 5.07
N ALA A 540 -14.75 15.90 6.19
CA ALA A 540 -15.31 16.38 7.46
C ALA A 540 -15.71 17.87 7.40
N TYR A 541 -14.91 18.71 6.74
CA TYR A 541 -15.27 20.12 6.48
C TYR A 541 -16.50 20.22 5.58
N LEU A 542 -16.54 19.46 4.49
CA LEU A 542 -17.72 19.44 3.61
C LEU A 542 -18.97 18.96 4.34
N TYR A 543 -18.87 17.90 5.14
CA TYR A 543 -19.99 17.41 5.95
C TYR A 543 -20.52 18.48 6.91
N THR A 544 -19.63 19.22 7.57
CA THR A 544 -20.03 20.32 8.46
C THR A 544 -20.72 21.45 7.70
N ALA A 545 -20.22 21.81 6.52
CA ALA A 545 -20.86 22.78 5.63
C ALA A 545 -22.25 22.31 5.16
N ALA A 546 -22.39 21.01 4.86
CA ALA A 546 -23.67 20.39 4.51
C ALA A 546 -24.68 20.53 5.67
N LEU A 547 -24.31 20.13 6.89
CA LEU A 547 -25.17 20.27 8.07
C LEU A 547 -25.57 21.74 8.33
N ALA A 548 -24.65 22.68 8.16
CA ALA A 548 -24.96 24.11 8.31
C ALA A 548 -25.98 24.59 7.27
N SER A 549 -25.93 24.08 6.03
CA SER A 549 -26.87 24.42 4.96
C SER A 549 -28.29 23.88 5.19
N ALA A 550 -28.46 22.84 6.00
CA ALA A 550 -29.77 22.30 6.35
C ALA A 550 -30.59 23.28 7.20
N ASN A 551 -29.91 24.12 7.99
CA ASN A 551 -30.55 25.09 8.89
C ASN A 551 -31.06 26.35 8.16
N THR A 552 -30.73 26.53 6.88
CA THR A 552 -31.05 27.74 6.10
C THR A 552 -32.09 27.49 4.99
N GLY A 553 -32.45 26.23 4.72
CA GLY A 553 -33.43 25.83 3.70
C GLY A 553 -34.78 25.45 4.30
N SER A 554 -35.87 25.85 3.65
CA SER A 554 -37.28 25.61 4.02
C SER A 554 -37.76 24.16 3.90
N SER A 555 -36.87 23.18 4.03
CA SER A 555 -37.25 21.77 4.08
C SER A 555 -37.84 21.46 5.46
N ASP A 556 -38.73 20.47 5.55
CA ASP A 556 -39.29 20.03 6.82
C ASP A 556 -38.16 19.84 7.86
N PRO A 557 -38.29 20.41 9.07
CA PRO A 557 -37.27 20.30 10.11
C PRO A 557 -37.08 18.83 10.49
N GLY A 558 -36.09 18.19 9.88
CA GLY A 558 -35.81 16.76 10.06
C GLY A 558 -35.05 16.09 8.91
N ASP A 559 -35.16 16.59 7.67
CA ASP A 559 -34.49 15.95 6.53
C ASP A 559 -33.04 16.43 6.37
N LEU A 560 -32.10 15.49 6.51
CA LEU A 560 -30.68 15.75 6.34
C LEU A 560 -30.33 15.92 4.85
N PRO A 561 -29.39 16.82 4.51
CA PRO A 561 -29.14 17.21 3.14
C PRO A 561 -28.40 16.14 2.34
N ILE A 562 -28.73 16.07 1.05
CA ILE A 562 -28.01 15.30 0.02
C ILE A 562 -27.26 16.29 -0.86
N ILE A 563 -25.94 16.12 -0.95
CA ILE A 563 -25.05 17.06 -1.66
C ILE A 563 -24.31 16.34 -2.78
N TYR A 564 -24.48 16.79 -4.02
CA TYR A 564 -23.68 16.31 -5.15
C TYR A 564 -22.20 16.59 -4.94
N LEU A 565 -21.39 15.58 -5.29
CA LEU A 565 -19.94 15.65 -5.39
C LEU A 565 -19.55 15.58 -6.86
N ASP A 566 -18.51 16.30 -7.29
CA ASP A 566 -17.99 16.20 -8.65
C ASP A 566 -17.25 14.85 -8.85
N LEU A 567 -18.03 13.77 -8.88
CA LEU A 567 -17.57 12.39 -8.98
C LEU A 567 -18.70 11.53 -9.57
N ASN A 568 -18.42 10.86 -10.68
CA ASN A 568 -19.40 10.04 -11.39
C ASN A 568 -18.76 8.83 -12.07
N SER A 569 -19.57 7.87 -12.49
CA SER A 569 -19.20 6.69 -13.28
C SER A 569 -19.96 6.62 -14.61
N LEU A 570 -20.20 7.78 -15.23
CA LEU A 570 -21.02 7.89 -16.46
C LEU A 570 -20.38 7.21 -17.69
N ASP A 571 -19.05 7.28 -17.84
CA ASP A 571 -18.36 6.68 -19.01
C ASP A 571 -18.21 5.15 -18.91
N TYR A 572 -17.97 4.61 -17.71
CA TYR A 572 -17.78 3.19 -17.50
C TYR A 572 -18.19 2.77 -16.09
N ALA A 573 -18.95 1.67 -15.98
CA ALA A 573 -19.34 1.09 -14.70
C ALA A 573 -18.11 0.75 -13.86
N ASP A 574 -18.15 0.97 -12.54
CA ASP A 574 -17.01 0.84 -11.63
C ASP A 574 -15.85 1.83 -11.80
N CYS A 575 -15.92 2.78 -12.73
CA CYS A 575 -14.86 3.77 -12.93
C CYS A 575 -15.33 5.16 -12.52
N TRP A 576 -15.06 5.51 -11.25
CA TRP A 576 -15.44 6.80 -10.69
C TRP A 576 -14.40 7.87 -11.00
N VAL A 577 -14.79 8.91 -11.71
CA VAL A 577 -13.95 10.00 -12.20
C VAL A 577 -14.51 11.36 -11.79
N THR A 578 -13.62 12.33 -11.57
CA THR A 578 -14.00 13.72 -11.30
C THR A 578 -14.25 14.45 -12.63
N GLY A 579 -15.29 15.29 -12.69
CA GLY A 579 -15.75 15.97 -13.91
C GLY A 579 -16.84 15.19 -14.65
N ALA A 580 -17.95 15.85 -14.98
CA ALA A 580 -19.09 15.26 -15.69
C ALA A 580 -18.75 14.72 -17.09
N ASN A 581 -17.77 15.33 -17.78
CA ASN A 581 -17.33 14.96 -19.13
C ASN A 581 -16.01 14.16 -19.14
N SER A 582 -15.60 13.63 -17.99
CA SER A 582 -14.36 12.86 -17.88
C SER A 582 -14.54 11.42 -18.34
N THR A 583 -13.48 10.86 -18.92
CA THR A 583 -13.46 9.46 -19.37
C THR A 583 -12.69 8.59 -18.38
N CYS A 584 -13.03 7.32 -18.32
CA CYS A 584 -12.37 6.35 -17.47
C CYS A 584 -10.91 6.15 -17.92
N PRO A 585 -9.90 6.45 -17.09
CA PRO A 585 -8.50 6.30 -17.47
C PRO A 585 -8.08 4.82 -17.58
N TYR A 586 -8.87 3.91 -17.01
CA TYR A 586 -8.65 2.47 -17.02
C TYR A 586 -9.37 1.75 -18.16
N LYS A 587 -10.01 2.49 -19.06
CA LYS A 587 -10.67 1.91 -20.23
C LYS A 587 -9.59 1.33 -21.13
N ASN A 588 -9.31 0.05 -20.93
CA ASN A 588 -8.42 -0.66 -21.81
C ASN A 588 -8.99 -0.55 -23.23
N SER A 589 -8.11 -0.36 -24.21
CA SER A 589 -8.41 -0.66 -25.62
C SER A 589 -8.71 -2.16 -25.87
N ASP A 590 -8.93 -2.94 -24.80
CA ASP A 590 -9.10 -4.40 -24.76
C ASP A 590 -10.49 -4.91 -25.17
N ASN A 591 -11.43 -4.03 -25.53
CA ASN A 591 -12.55 -4.48 -26.38
C ASN A 591 -12.05 -5.06 -27.72
N VAL A 592 -10.77 -4.85 -28.09
CA VAL A 592 -10.08 -5.51 -29.21
C VAL A 592 -9.37 -6.83 -28.80
N ASN A 593 -9.13 -7.08 -27.50
CA ASN A 593 -8.40 -8.26 -27.02
C ASN A 593 -9.28 -9.38 -26.45
N HIS A 594 -10.53 -9.11 -26.04
CA HIS A 594 -11.46 -10.18 -25.66
C HIS A 594 -11.76 -11.14 -26.84
N THR A 595 -11.75 -10.64 -28.08
CA THR A 595 -11.83 -11.50 -29.27
C THR A 595 -10.59 -12.36 -29.43
N LYS A 596 -9.37 -11.90 -29.10
CA LYS A 596 -8.15 -12.71 -29.20
C LYS A 596 -8.02 -13.77 -28.11
N ILE A 597 -8.45 -13.47 -26.88
CA ILE A 597 -8.35 -14.39 -25.74
C ILE A 597 -9.30 -15.59 -25.89
N VAL A 598 -10.46 -15.40 -26.54
CA VAL A 598 -11.39 -16.51 -26.84
C VAL A 598 -11.07 -17.19 -28.18
N VAL A 599 -10.61 -16.45 -29.20
CA VAL A 599 -10.35 -17.03 -30.53
C VAL A 599 -9.10 -17.94 -30.55
N VAL A 600 -8.03 -17.60 -29.82
CA VAL A 600 -6.78 -18.39 -29.89
C VAL A 600 -6.94 -19.81 -29.33
N PRO A 601 -7.53 -20.03 -28.14
CA PRO A 601 -7.80 -21.39 -27.65
C PRO A 601 -8.80 -22.13 -28.53
N THR A 602 -9.86 -21.45 -28.99
CA THR A 602 -10.92 -22.06 -29.79
C THR A 602 -10.39 -22.53 -31.15
N VAL A 603 -9.59 -21.72 -31.84
CA VAL A 603 -8.95 -22.08 -33.11
C VAL A 603 -7.96 -23.23 -32.91
N ALA A 604 -7.18 -23.23 -31.82
CA ALA A 604 -6.30 -24.34 -31.50
C ALA A 604 -7.07 -25.66 -31.28
N THR A 605 -8.18 -25.64 -30.53
CA THR A 605 -9.04 -26.83 -30.36
C THR A 605 -9.67 -27.30 -31.67
N VAL A 606 -10.12 -26.38 -32.53
CA VAL A 606 -10.68 -26.74 -33.85
C VAL A 606 -9.61 -27.36 -34.73
N ILE A 607 -8.39 -26.82 -34.77
CA ILE A 607 -7.28 -27.40 -35.53
C ILE A 607 -6.93 -28.80 -35.01
N VAL A 608 -6.79 -28.98 -33.69
CA VAL A 608 -6.51 -30.29 -33.10
C VAL A 608 -7.63 -31.29 -33.42
N PHE A 609 -8.89 -30.86 -33.34
CA PHE A 609 -10.04 -31.71 -33.68
C PHE A 609 -10.04 -32.11 -35.16
N VAL A 610 -9.79 -31.16 -36.06
CA VAL A 610 -9.68 -31.43 -37.51
C VAL A 610 -8.51 -32.38 -37.81
N LEU A 611 -7.36 -32.19 -37.17
CA LEU A 611 -6.21 -33.07 -37.32
C LEU A 611 -6.49 -34.48 -36.78
N ALA A 612 -7.19 -34.61 -35.66
CA ALA A 612 -7.61 -35.90 -35.10
C ALA A 612 -8.59 -36.64 -36.02
N VAL A 613 -9.58 -35.92 -36.57
CA VAL A 613 -10.53 -36.47 -37.54
C VAL A 613 -9.82 -36.87 -38.84
N ALA A 614 -8.90 -36.04 -39.35
CA ALA A 614 -8.12 -36.36 -40.53
C ALA A 614 -7.22 -37.60 -40.34
N THR A 615 -6.56 -37.72 -39.17
CA THR A 615 -5.77 -38.91 -38.85
C THR A 615 -6.63 -40.16 -38.70
N PHE A 616 -7.85 -40.04 -38.16
CA PHE A 616 -8.80 -41.14 -38.12
C PHE A 616 -9.21 -41.58 -39.54
N PHE A 617 -9.55 -40.65 -40.43
CA PHE A 617 -9.87 -40.96 -41.82
C PHE A 617 -8.70 -41.58 -42.59
N VAL A 618 -7.47 -41.10 -42.37
CA VAL A 618 -6.25 -41.71 -42.96
C VAL A 618 -6.07 -43.14 -42.47
N LYS A 619 -6.25 -43.42 -41.18
CA LYS A 619 -6.20 -44.79 -40.63
C LYS A 619 -7.30 -45.68 -41.20
N CYS A 620 -8.54 -45.19 -41.28
CA CYS A 620 -9.64 -45.94 -41.90
C CYS A 620 -9.39 -46.21 -43.39
N ALA A 621 -8.82 -45.26 -44.13
CA ALA A 621 -8.47 -45.42 -45.54
C ALA A 621 -7.29 -46.40 -45.74
N ALA A 622 -6.28 -46.34 -44.88
CA ALA A 622 -5.15 -47.28 -44.87
C ALA A 622 -5.63 -48.71 -44.58
N ASN A 623 -6.44 -48.91 -43.53
CA ASN A 623 -6.99 -50.21 -43.18
C ASN A 623 -7.91 -50.77 -44.30
N ARG A 624 -8.66 -49.92 -45.00
CA ARG A 624 -9.45 -50.32 -46.18
C ARG A 624 -8.56 -50.72 -47.38
N ARG A 625 -7.38 -50.10 -47.55
CA ARG A 625 -6.39 -50.51 -48.57
C ARG A 625 -5.72 -51.82 -48.21
N ASP A 626 -5.43 -52.07 -46.94
CA ASP A 626 -4.83 -53.34 -46.48
C ASP A 626 -5.83 -54.50 -46.57
N LEU A 627 -7.11 -54.29 -46.29
CA LEU A 627 -8.16 -55.28 -46.56
C LEU A 627 -8.30 -55.60 -48.06
N ARG A 628 -8.11 -54.61 -48.95
CA ARG A 628 -8.13 -54.83 -50.40
C ARG A 628 -6.84 -55.50 -50.93
N ARG A 629 -5.67 -55.21 -50.35
CA ARG A 629 -4.40 -55.90 -50.68
C ARG A 629 -4.33 -57.31 -50.09
N GLY A 630 -4.88 -57.54 -48.90
CA GLY A 630 -5.00 -58.86 -48.27
C GLY A 630 -5.93 -59.81 -49.03
N LYS A 631 -7.01 -59.29 -49.64
CA LYS A 631 -7.88 -60.08 -50.54
C LYS A 631 -7.19 -60.46 -51.87
N ARG A 632 -6.17 -59.74 -52.33
CA ARG A 632 -5.38 -60.09 -53.53
C ARG A 632 -4.29 -61.13 -53.27
N ARG A 633 -3.84 -61.32 -52.02
CA ARG A 633 -2.83 -62.34 -51.67
C ARG A 633 -3.42 -63.70 -51.25
N ARG A 634 -4.74 -63.84 -51.12
CA ARG A 634 -5.40 -65.13 -50.83
C ARG A 634 -5.82 -65.94 -52.06
N ASN A 635 -5.56 -65.44 -53.28
CA ASN A 635 -5.84 -66.12 -54.56
C ASN A 635 -4.57 -66.38 -55.39
N MET A 636 -3.46 -66.74 -54.76
CA MET A 636 -2.35 -67.43 -55.44
C MET A 636 -1.92 -68.60 -54.57
N GLY A 637 -2.04 -69.80 -55.13
CA GLY A 637 -2.06 -71.06 -54.41
C GLY A 637 -0.68 -71.59 -54.05
N GLY A 638 -0.72 -72.51 -53.09
CA GLY A 638 0.14 -73.68 -53.00
C GLY A 638 1.58 -73.40 -52.56
N TRP A 639 1.95 -73.94 -51.41
CA TRP A 639 2.58 -75.26 -51.34
C TRP A 639 2.70 -75.64 -49.86
N ASP A 640 2.09 -76.77 -49.50
CA ASP A 640 2.37 -77.46 -48.26
C ASP A 640 3.80 -78.01 -48.34
N TYR A 641 4.58 -77.81 -47.27
CA TYR A 641 5.73 -78.68 -47.00
C TYR A 641 5.78 -78.97 -45.49
N GLU A 642 5.38 -80.19 -45.20
CA GLU A 642 5.51 -80.92 -43.94
C GLU A 642 6.99 -81.26 -43.71
N GLY A 643 7.49 -81.13 -42.46
CA GLY A 643 8.91 -81.43 -42.21
C GLY A 643 9.40 -81.26 -40.77
N VAL A 644 8.87 -82.10 -39.87
CA VAL A 644 9.48 -82.78 -38.68
C VAL A 644 10.30 -81.97 -37.64
N PRO A 645 10.05 -82.16 -36.32
CA PRO A 645 10.69 -81.39 -35.24
C PRO A 645 12.03 -81.97 -34.77
N SER A 646 12.91 -81.08 -34.32
CA SER A 646 14.01 -81.35 -33.38
C SER A 646 14.15 -80.19 -32.42
#